data_AF-A0A370KJE0-F1
#
_entry.id   AF-A0A370KJE0-F1
#
_cell.length_a   1.000
_cell.length_b   1.000
_cell.length_c   1.000
_cell.angle_alpha   90.00
_cell.angle_beta   90.00
_cell.angle_gamma   90.00
#
_symmetry.space_group_name_H-M   'P 1'
#
loop_
_entity.id
_entity.type
_entity.pdbx_description
1 polymer ?
#
loop_
_entity_poly.entity_id
_entity_poly.type
_entity_poly.pdbx_seq_one_letter_code
_entity_poly.pdbx_strand_id
1 'polypeptide(L)'
;MLVPGSRRDFPFVGIAVTGQFVLAFAAGCALICAFAWKRFSEPTYDVNASAFRDFRDLTIWNLKDSFSLRRAYAIYCISLIFIYATLAFFGRMIVQLFDALNVSGLQIGMGTIEFDSWKWPLFLALGISGFAPLINPLVPAENWLRRFSHEVVGIPTRLKEKTIRIKTLIDGAPSDDSRRKASALAQRVLGPKLNSFFALERNLKYVVHWSYEEHVEWSDPEIRRKLNEYERNVRDEAESALADFQYLTDPARTPDPSTADEDRIKDLEKRLLNNTRLLDDLRDRFSLIMAIYCEYGSRFDKMKPGRLRDSIIEKVVDKREMAATGLPLYGFVIVFVGYFLVIRAQWHPLISSVPLTDQAVAMSAALETAKVFLLVWLPSTVVASFISVVYGTGLSESPLNKSVAWATISGAIGAFAVAASGMTLIAMLYSALPASNVSQMWQSLFGSGSWTGALLYYLLLTPVAIIAFCFINSVRAPERPPRFSVILGLASCGALVTLIYLIVFASITVSQPCMVGNPAQAASILKVISLSGHDLETCFAYYSTLDLIVMPLTVFFSVLGLVPRRLRRPKILGKAQEIAATGVAVLLACAIFLVSSASSAHTREIVIGFRTDIPPFSYLPPPDGINEKRPYLGYLAELCYEIFDNSDYQLIQVPINGRNRFAAMRQPLPEVEDRKVDVLCDAVTVRLDDPERTSAGVFSPIVFVSGVSYLWRSVRRFRDVEVGYLGNSTAERVAKEACTVDALRLGSSGKTPDCFMGQPTECRAEMTAVRSRDPEPTKSLKEIGAAIPAYVLCPMQDHDQLIEWFCSNTDRDKVYIGDREIILGKLAAWRAAGRSCTDVRDPFQSFTYEPYALLIATQDMALFAFVQHRIYELFSHRAGAEALFYKWFPQQTMSEPLAWLFNLNSVMDQEQVISGKKEFPNVKQRHTP
;
A
#
# COMPACT_ATOMS: atom_id res chain seq x y z
N MET A 1 -2.76 25.64 16.97
CA MET A 1 -4.18 25.31 17.28
C MET A 1 -4.96 25.45 15.99
N LEU A 2 -5.63 24.39 15.56
CA LEU A 2 -6.28 24.22 14.25
C LEU A 2 -7.80 24.09 14.48
N VAL A 3 -8.63 24.78 13.69
CA VAL A 3 -10.10 24.62 13.59
C VAL A 3 -10.45 24.63 12.08
N PRO A 4 -11.58 24.08 11.58
CA PRO A 4 -11.61 22.87 10.76
C PRO A 4 -12.28 23.08 9.39
N GLY A 5 -11.56 22.86 8.29
CA GLY A 5 -12.13 22.75 6.93
C GLY A 5 -11.82 21.37 6.35
N SER A 6 -12.87 20.57 6.11
CA SER A 6 -12.87 19.22 5.51
C SER A 6 -11.58 18.40 5.70
N ARG A 7 -11.31 17.97 6.93
CA ARG A 7 -10.26 16.99 7.20
C ARG A 7 -10.58 15.70 6.44
N ARG A 8 -9.67 15.31 5.55
CA ARG A 8 -9.61 13.98 4.95
C ARG A 8 -9.54 12.95 6.09
N ASP A 9 -10.43 11.96 6.09
CA ASP A 9 -10.59 11.08 7.25
C ASP A 9 -9.33 10.24 7.55
N PHE A 10 -8.50 9.90 6.54
CA PHE A 10 -7.22 9.19 6.72
C PHE A 10 -6.22 9.45 5.56
N PRO A 11 -5.15 10.25 5.73
CA PRO A 11 -4.09 10.36 4.72
C PRO A 11 -3.13 9.16 4.81
N PHE A 12 -3.27 8.18 3.92
CA PHE A 12 -2.49 6.94 3.93
C PHE A 12 -1.18 7.09 3.13
N VAL A 13 -0.17 7.77 3.67
CA VAL A 13 1.09 8.12 2.94
C VAL A 13 0.79 8.81 1.60
N GLY A 14 -0.18 9.70 1.60
CA GLY A 14 -0.61 10.43 0.41
C GLY A 14 -1.45 9.61 -0.59
N ILE A 15 -2.00 8.45 -0.19
CA ILE A 15 -3.05 7.71 -0.92
C ILE A 15 -4.42 8.07 -0.34
N ALA A 16 -5.34 8.55 -1.18
CA ALA A 16 -6.73 8.76 -0.79
C ALA A 16 -7.53 7.45 -0.86
N VAL A 17 -7.75 6.78 0.27
CA VAL A 17 -8.61 5.59 0.34
C VAL A 17 -10.08 6.02 0.27
N THR A 18 -10.61 6.15 -0.95
CA THR A 18 -12.03 6.45 -1.19
C THR A 18 -12.90 5.22 -0.94
N GLY A 19 -14.21 5.41 -0.69
CA GLY A 19 -15.15 4.29 -0.60
C GLY A 19 -15.16 3.41 -1.86
N GLN A 20 -14.93 4.02 -3.03
CA GLN A 20 -14.78 3.30 -4.29
C GLN A 20 -13.53 2.43 -4.32
N PHE A 21 -12.41 2.90 -3.75
CA PHE A 21 -11.18 2.11 -3.61
C PHE A 21 -11.42 0.87 -2.75
N VAL A 22 -12.09 1.02 -1.60
CA VAL A 22 -12.39 -0.11 -0.69
C VAL A 22 -13.33 -1.12 -1.38
N LEU A 23 -14.34 -0.64 -2.10
CA LEU A 23 -15.26 -1.51 -2.83
C LEU A 23 -14.56 -2.26 -3.98
N ALA A 24 -13.67 -1.58 -4.72
CA ALA A 24 -12.83 -2.20 -5.74
C ALA A 24 -11.85 -3.22 -5.15
N PHE A 25 -11.27 -2.93 -3.98
CA PHE A 25 -10.41 -3.86 -3.25
C PHE A 25 -11.19 -5.11 -2.80
N ALA A 26 -12.40 -4.94 -2.25
CA ALA A 26 -13.25 -6.06 -1.87
C ALA A 26 -13.67 -6.92 -3.08
N ALA A 27 -14.01 -6.27 -4.20
CA ALA A 27 -14.28 -6.95 -5.47
C ALA A 27 -13.04 -7.71 -5.98
N GLY A 28 -11.85 -7.11 -5.86
CA GLY A 28 -10.58 -7.76 -6.19
C GLY A 28 -10.30 -8.99 -5.33
N CYS A 29 -10.55 -8.93 -4.01
CA CYS A 29 -10.46 -10.09 -3.12
C CYS A 29 -11.41 -11.22 -3.55
N ALA A 30 -12.66 -10.90 -3.90
CA ALA A 30 -13.62 -11.89 -4.40
C ALA A 30 -13.16 -12.52 -5.73
N LEU A 31 -12.60 -11.70 -6.63
CA LEU A 31 -12.08 -12.15 -7.92
C LEU A 31 -10.86 -13.07 -7.73
N ILE A 32 -9.91 -12.71 -6.87
CA ILE A 32 -8.77 -13.55 -6.53
C ILE A 32 -9.25 -14.90 -5.98
N CYS A 33 -10.16 -14.92 -5.01
CA CYS A 33 -10.72 -16.18 -4.50
C CYS A 33 -11.34 -17.01 -5.62
N ALA A 34 -12.23 -16.43 -6.43
CA ALA A 34 -12.93 -17.15 -7.50
C ALA A 34 -11.96 -17.81 -8.50
N PHE A 35 -10.91 -17.09 -8.92
CA PHE A 35 -9.94 -17.60 -9.90
C PHE A 35 -8.79 -18.42 -9.28
N ALA A 36 -8.50 -18.24 -7.99
CA ALA A 36 -7.47 -19.00 -7.27
C ALA A 36 -7.82 -20.48 -7.20
N TRP A 37 -9.12 -20.84 -7.18
CA TRP A 37 -9.55 -22.24 -7.10
C TRP A 37 -9.07 -23.08 -8.29
N LYS A 38 -9.26 -22.56 -9.52
CA LYS A 38 -8.81 -23.24 -10.74
C LYS A 38 -7.31 -23.50 -10.72
N ARG A 39 -6.51 -22.55 -10.21
CA ARG A 39 -5.05 -22.67 -10.16
C ARG A 39 -4.57 -23.55 -9.03
N PHE A 40 -5.08 -23.36 -7.82
CA PHE A 40 -4.81 -24.23 -6.68
C PHE A 40 -4.98 -25.71 -7.01
N SER A 41 -5.95 -26.01 -7.87
CA SER A 41 -6.33 -27.37 -8.21
C SER A 41 -5.44 -28.13 -9.20
N GLU A 42 -4.51 -27.46 -9.87
CA GLU A 42 -3.57 -28.12 -10.77
C GLU A 42 -2.51 -28.91 -9.97
N PRO A 43 -2.16 -30.13 -10.38
CA PRO A 43 -1.24 -30.99 -9.65
C PRO A 43 0.17 -30.39 -9.61
N THR A 44 0.72 -30.21 -8.39
CA THR A 44 2.05 -29.62 -8.14
C THR A 44 3.18 -30.62 -7.92
N TYR A 45 2.86 -31.90 -7.86
CA TYR A 45 3.80 -32.98 -7.52
C TYR A 45 4.28 -33.69 -8.78
N ASP A 46 5.48 -34.24 -8.69
CA ASP A 46 6.02 -35.11 -9.74
C ASP A 46 5.23 -36.43 -9.77
N VAL A 47 4.27 -36.50 -10.70
CA VAL A 47 3.40 -37.66 -10.93
C VAL A 47 4.20 -38.89 -11.36
N ASN A 48 5.49 -38.73 -11.69
CA ASN A 48 6.39 -39.81 -12.11
C ASN A 48 7.15 -40.48 -10.95
N ALA A 49 6.99 -40.03 -9.71
CA ALA A 49 7.55 -40.74 -8.56
C ALA A 49 6.93 -42.15 -8.49
N SER A 50 7.77 -43.19 -8.42
CA SER A 50 7.36 -44.61 -8.53
C SER A 50 6.24 -45.04 -7.57
N ALA A 51 6.12 -44.40 -6.41
CA ALA A 51 5.09 -44.67 -5.41
C ALA A 51 3.68 -44.17 -5.76
N PHE A 52 3.54 -43.28 -6.76
CA PHE A 52 2.26 -42.67 -7.16
C PHE A 52 1.87 -43.00 -8.61
N ARG A 53 2.66 -43.84 -9.30
CA ARG A 53 2.50 -44.17 -10.72
C ARG A 53 1.14 -44.81 -11.02
N ASP A 54 0.63 -45.63 -10.09
CA ASP A 54 -0.65 -46.34 -10.22
C ASP A 54 -1.86 -45.46 -9.85
N PHE A 55 -1.61 -44.28 -9.29
CA PHE A 55 -2.64 -43.30 -8.92
C PHE A 55 -2.55 -42.01 -9.74
N ARG A 56 -1.93 -42.07 -10.92
CA ARG A 56 -1.87 -40.97 -11.91
C ARG A 56 -3.24 -40.37 -12.21
N ASP A 57 -4.31 -41.15 -12.05
CA ASP A 57 -5.70 -40.77 -12.33
C ASP A 57 -6.49 -40.31 -11.08
N LEU A 58 -5.89 -40.34 -9.87
CA LEU A 58 -6.48 -39.72 -8.67
C LEU A 58 -6.15 -38.23 -8.66
N THR A 59 -6.97 -37.44 -9.33
CA THR A 59 -7.01 -35.99 -9.21
C THR A 59 -7.28 -35.59 -7.75
N ILE A 60 -6.48 -34.69 -7.17
CA ILE A 60 -6.52 -34.23 -5.76
C ILE A 60 -7.95 -33.91 -5.27
N TRP A 61 -8.79 -33.43 -6.18
CA TRP A 61 -10.23 -33.17 -6.10
C TRP A 61 -11.09 -34.24 -5.43
N ASN A 62 -10.64 -35.48 -5.49
CA ASN A 62 -11.43 -36.67 -5.23
C ASN A 62 -11.21 -37.22 -3.81
N LEU A 63 -10.17 -36.76 -3.13
CA LEU A 63 -9.82 -37.18 -1.77
C LEU A 63 -10.69 -36.42 -0.76
N LYS A 64 -11.78 -37.04 -0.32
CA LYS A 64 -12.67 -36.45 0.69
C LYS A 64 -12.01 -36.53 2.07
N ASP A 65 -11.28 -35.47 2.42
CA ASP A 65 -11.82 -34.64 3.49
C ASP A 65 -11.78 -33.18 3.03
N SER A 66 -12.97 -32.71 2.65
CA SER A 66 -13.24 -31.34 2.24
C SER A 66 -12.68 -30.31 3.21
N PHE A 67 -12.43 -30.68 4.48
CA PHE A 67 -11.86 -29.77 5.46
C PHE A 67 -10.39 -29.46 5.21
N SER A 68 -9.53 -30.46 5.00
CA SER A 68 -8.09 -30.28 4.74
C SER A 68 -7.86 -29.53 3.43
N LEU A 69 -8.56 -29.91 2.36
CA LEU A 69 -8.47 -29.21 1.08
C LEU A 69 -8.98 -27.76 1.17
N ARG A 70 -10.11 -27.52 1.85
CA ARG A 70 -10.59 -26.14 2.11
C ARG A 70 -9.61 -25.36 2.97
N ARG A 71 -8.90 -26.00 3.90
CA ARG A 71 -7.89 -25.36 4.75
C ARG A 71 -6.65 -24.99 3.95
N ALA A 72 -6.16 -25.89 3.09
CA ALA A 72 -5.07 -25.63 2.17
C ALA A 72 -5.43 -24.51 1.18
N TYR A 73 -6.63 -24.55 0.62
CA TYR A 73 -7.14 -23.50 -0.26
C TYR A 73 -7.36 -22.17 0.48
N ALA A 74 -7.84 -22.20 1.73
CA ALA A 74 -7.97 -21.00 2.56
C ALA A 74 -6.60 -20.39 2.86
N ILE A 75 -5.59 -21.20 3.20
CA ILE A 75 -4.21 -20.73 3.38
C ILE A 75 -3.70 -20.09 2.09
N TYR A 76 -3.88 -20.77 0.95
CA TYR A 76 -3.49 -20.25 -0.36
C TYR A 76 -4.18 -18.91 -0.69
N CYS A 77 -5.50 -18.82 -0.48
CA CYS A 77 -6.27 -17.59 -0.69
C CYS A 77 -5.85 -16.48 0.26
N ILE A 78 -5.66 -16.76 1.55
CA ILE A 78 -5.21 -15.78 2.54
C ILE A 78 -3.83 -15.24 2.16
N SER A 79 -2.91 -16.11 1.74
CA SER A 79 -1.59 -15.67 1.27
C SER A 79 -1.67 -14.79 0.01
N LEU A 80 -2.52 -15.13 -0.96
CA LEU A 80 -2.73 -14.31 -2.16
C LEU A 80 -3.40 -12.97 -1.82
N ILE A 81 -4.42 -12.96 -0.96
CA ILE A 81 -5.08 -11.74 -0.49
C ILE A 81 -4.09 -10.87 0.29
N PHE A 82 -3.20 -11.47 1.08
CA PHE A 82 -2.18 -10.72 1.81
C PHE A 82 -1.20 -10.03 0.86
N ILE A 83 -0.69 -10.74 -0.15
CA ILE A 83 0.18 -10.16 -1.19
C ILE A 83 -0.58 -9.04 -1.92
N TYR A 84 -1.84 -9.29 -2.28
CA TYR A 84 -2.71 -8.33 -2.94
C TYR A 84 -2.95 -7.07 -2.10
N ALA A 85 -3.28 -7.21 -0.82
CA ALA A 85 -3.46 -6.09 0.10
C ALA A 85 -2.18 -5.29 0.26
N THR A 86 -1.04 -5.97 0.37
CA THR A 86 0.26 -5.32 0.47
C THR A 86 0.56 -4.48 -0.78
N LEU A 87 0.33 -5.03 -1.97
CA LEU A 87 0.52 -4.29 -3.23
C LEU A 87 -0.53 -3.18 -3.44
N ALA A 88 -1.77 -3.39 -3.02
CA ALA A 88 -2.85 -2.42 -3.19
C ALA A 88 -2.62 -1.18 -2.32
N PHE A 89 -2.31 -1.36 -1.03
CA PHE A 89 -2.16 -0.26 -0.07
C PHE A 89 -0.74 0.29 0.01
N PHE A 90 0.29 -0.53 -0.25
CA PHE A 90 1.70 -0.11 -0.19
C PHE A 90 2.39 -0.11 -1.56
N GLY A 91 1.65 -0.25 -2.67
CA GLY A 91 2.21 -0.29 -4.02
C GLY A 91 3.11 0.89 -4.36
N ARG A 92 2.68 2.11 -4.02
CA ARG A 92 3.47 3.34 -4.20
C ARG A 92 4.80 3.28 -3.43
N MET A 93 4.75 2.82 -2.18
CA MET A 93 5.93 2.66 -1.32
C MET A 93 6.88 1.58 -1.85
N ILE A 94 6.34 0.46 -2.32
CA ILE A 94 7.12 -0.64 -2.87
C ILE A 94 7.85 -0.19 -4.14
N VAL A 95 7.16 0.49 -5.06
CA VAL A 95 7.77 1.03 -6.28
C VAL A 95 8.83 2.09 -5.96
N GLN A 96 8.56 3.00 -5.02
CA GLN A 96 9.55 3.95 -4.52
C GLN A 96 10.80 3.28 -3.91
N LEU A 97 10.60 2.19 -3.17
CA LEU A 97 11.70 1.42 -2.58
C LEU A 97 12.52 0.71 -3.67
N PHE A 98 11.86 0.16 -4.70
CA PHE A 98 12.56 -0.45 -5.84
C PHE A 98 13.36 0.58 -6.65
N ASP A 99 12.82 1.78 -6.87
CA ASP A 99 13.53 2.88 -7.51
C ASP A 99 14.76 3.30 -6.69
N ALA A 100 14.63 3.33 -5.35
CA ALA A 100 15.74 3.66 -4.45
C ALA A 100 16.82 2.56 -4.37
N LEU A 101 16.45 1.30 -4.59
CA LEU A 101 17.36 0.15 -4.49
C LEU A 101 18.18 -0.10 -5.78
N ASN A 102 18.03 0.71 -6.83
CA ASN A 102 18.81 0.63 -8.08
C ASN A 102 18.90 -0.81 -8.65
N VAL A 103 17.84 -1.60 -8.50
CA VAL A 103 17.81 -2.96 -9.06
C VAL A 103 17.60 -2.82 -10.57
N SER A 104 18.63 -3.22 -11.30
CA SER A 104 18.77 -3.06 -12.75
C SER A 104 17.56 -3.54 -13.56
N GLY A 105 16.97 -2.64 -14.35
CA GLY A 105 16.25 -2.99 -15.59
C GLY A 105 14.76 -2.66 -15.70
N LEU A 106 14.08 -2.21 -14.64
CA LEU A 106 12.66 -1.84 -14.69
C LEU A 106 12.44 -0.44 -14.09
N GLN A 107 12.76 0.60 -14.87
CA GLN A 107 12.32 1.97 -14.56
C GLN A 107 10.84 2.09 -14.92
N ILE A 108 9.97 1.78 -13.96
CA ILE A 108 8.53 2.00 -14.10
C ILE A 108 8.28 3.48 -13.77
N GLY A 109 8.01 4.30 -14.77
CA GLY A 109 7.75 5.72 -14.59
C GLY A 109 6.56 5.98 -13.66
N MET A 110 6.84 6.38 -12.42
CA MET A 110 5.83 6.64 -11.37
C MET A 110 4.83 7.75 -11.67
N GLY A 111 5.02 8.52 -12.76
CA GLY A 111 4.06 9.52 -13.23
C GLY A 111 2.86 8.97 -14.01
N THR A 112 2.84 7.68 -14.34
CA THR A 112 1.78 7.06 -15.17
C THR A 112 0.80 6.18 -14.39
N ILE A 113 1.11 5.85 -13.14
CA ILE A 113 0.31 4.90 -12.34
C ILE A 113 -0.39 5.65 -11.21
N GLU A 114 -1.71 5.80 -11.33
CA GLU A 114 -2.57 6.37 -10.30
C GLU A 114 -2.87 5.35 -9.18
N PHE A 115 -2.00 5.28 -8.17
CA PHE A 115 -2.15 4.38 -7.01
C PHE A 115 -3.40 4.67 -6.15
N ASP A 116 -3.95 5.88 -6.27
CA ASP A 116 -5.10 6.36 -5.49
C ASP A 116 -6.45 6.04 -6.15
N SER A 117 -6.41 5.58 -7.40
CA SER A 117 -7.62 5.26 -8.17
C SER A 117 -8.22 3.91 -7.76
N TRP A 118 -9.54 3.76 -7.86
CA TRP A 118 -10.22 2.47 -7.71
C TRP A 118 -9.78 1.43 -8.77
N LYS A 119 -9.18 1.90 -9.87
CA LYS A 119 -8.64 1.06 -10.95
C LYS A 119 -7.41 0.28 -10.49
N TRP A 120 -6.60 0.82 -9.58
CA TRP A 120 -5.37 0.19 -9.13
C TRP A 120 -5.59 -1.17 -8.43
N PRO A 121 -6.44 -1.28 -7.38
CA PRO A 121 -6.75 -2.58 -6.77
C PRO A 121 -7.35 -3.57 -7.77
N LEU A 122 -8.18 -3.12 -8.70
CA LEU A 122 -8.79 -4.00 -9.71
C LEU A 122 -7.75 -4.49 -10.74
N PHE A 123 -6.86 -3.61 -11.19
CA PHE A 123 -5.74 -3.95 -12.08
C PHE A 123 -4.81 -4.98 -11.42
N LEU A 124 -4.44 -4.77 -10.16
CA LEU A 124 -3.65 -5.74 -9.40
C LEU A 124 -4.38 -7.08 -9.25
N ALA A 125 -5.67 -7.05 -8.92
CA ALA A 125 -6.46 -8.28 -8.80
C ALA A 125 -6.52 -9.03 -10.13
N LEU A 126 -6.72 -8.35 -11.26
CA LEU A 126 -6.68 -8.94 -12.61
C LEU A 126 -5.28 -9.44 -12.99
N GLY A 127 -4.23 -8.72 -12.58
CA GLY A 127 -2.84 -9.12 -12.75
C GLY A 127 -2.54 -10.44 -12.03
N ILE A 128 -2.88 -10.52 -10.75
CA ILE A 128 -2.72 -11.72 -9.92
C ILE A 128 -3.67 -12.82 -10.39
N SER A 129 -4.90 -12.49 -10.81
CA SER A 129 -5.94 -13.45 -11.19
C SER A 129 -5.76 -14.06 -12.59
N GLY A 130 -5.17 -13.32 -13.53
CA GLY A 130 -5.18 -13.67 -14.95
C GLY A 130 -3.84 -13.57 -15.67
N PHE A 131 -2.99 -12.58 -15.34
CA PHE A 131 -1.72 -12.36 -16.03
C PHE A 131 -0.51 -13.05 -15.39
N ALA A 132 -0.55 -13.35 -14.09
CA ALA A 132 0.56 -14.01 -13.39
C ALA A 132 1.05 -15.32 -14.06
N PRO A 133 0.19 -16.21 -14.59
CA PRO A 133 0.64 -17.42 -15.30
C PRO A 133 1.32 -17.14 -16.65
N LEU A 134 1.06 -15.97 -17.24
CA LEU A 134 1.66 -15.55 -18.52
C LEU A 134 3.06 -14.93 -18.33
N ILE A 135 3.42 -14.63 -17.08
CA ILE A 135 4.70 -14.02 -16.71
C ILE A 135 5.60 -15.13 -16.16
N ASN A 136 6.45 -15.71 -17.03
CA ASN A 136 7.34 -16.83 -16.72
C ASN A 136 8.12 -16.69 -15.38
N PRO A 137 8.62 -15.51 -14.97
CA PRO A 137 9.30 -15.33 -13.68
C PRO A 137 8.42 -15.56 -12.44
N LEU A 138 7.10 -15.42 -12.54
CA LEU A 138 6.17 -15.58 -11.41
C LEU A 138 5.71 -17.03 -11.21
N VAL A 139 5.84 -17.87 -12.23
CA VAL A 139 5.45 -19.30 -12.18
C VAL A 139 6.18 -20.08 -11.08
N PRO A 140 7.51 -19.93 -10.87
CA PRO A 140 8.21 -20.59 -9.77
C PRO A 140 7.69 -20.18 -8.39
N ALA A 141 7.41 -18.88 -8.19
CA ALA A 141 6.91 -18.35 -6.93
C ALA A 141 5.48 -18.83 -6.63
N GLU A 142 4.61 -18.87 -7.65
CA GLU A 142 3.26 -19.41 -7.51
C GLU A 142 3.29 -20.91 -7.22
N ASN A 143 4.13 -21.67 -7.91
CA ASN A 143 4.31 -23.10 -7.66
C ASN A 143 4.84 -23.37 -6.25
N TRP A 144 5.75 -22.53 -5.77
CA TRP A 144 6.23 -22.59 -4.39
C TRP A 144 5.10 -22.34 -3.39
N LEU A 145 4.29 -21.29 -3.59
CA LEU A 145 3.17 -20.97 -2.69
C LEU A 145 2.11 -22.08 -2.66
N ARG A 146 1.82 -22.68 -3.82
CA ARG A 146 0.87 -23.79 -3.96
C ARG A 146 1.41 -25.05 -3.26
N ARG A 147 2.68 -25.40 -3.49
CA ARG A 147 3.35 -26.51 -2.79
C ARG A 147 3.36 -26.29 -1.29
N PHE A 148 3.75 -25.10 -0.83
CA PHE A 148 3.71 -24.74 0.58
C PHE A 148 2.31 -24.93 1.17
N SER A 149 1.27 -24.42 0.51
CA SER A 149 -0.12 -24.54 0.98
C SER A 149 -0.57 -26.00 1.10
N HIS A 150 -0.14 -26.86 0.18
CA HIS A 150 -0.44 -28.29 0.25
C HIS A 150 0.41 -29.03 1.29
N GLU A 151 1.71 -28.72 1.41
CA GLU A 151 2.65 -29.32 2.37
C GLU A 151 2.28 -28.98 3.81
N VAL A 152 1.82 -27.75 4.07
CA VAL A 152 1.32 -27.31 5.38
C VAL A 152 0.10 -28.11 5.84
N VAL A 153 -0.66 -28.68 4.89
CA VAL A 153 -1.79 -29.56 5.19
C VAL A 153 -1.40 -31.04 5.09
N GLY A 154 -0.17 -31.33 4.66
CA GLY A 154 0.39 -32.67 4.61
C GLY A 154 0.05 -33.46 3.34
N ILE A 155 -0.36 -32.80 2.27
CA ILE A 155 -0.58 -33.45 0.98
C ILE A 155 0.75 -33.42 0.19
N PRO A 156 1.26 -34.53 -0.36
CA PRO A 156 0.99 -35.94 -0.06
C PRO A 156 1.89 -36.48 1.07
N THR A 157 2.66 -35.63 1.76
CA THR A 157 3.67 -36.05 2.74
C THR A 157 3.11 -36.93 3.86
N ARG A 158 1.90 -36.64 4.35
CA ARG A 158 1.18 -37.48 5.32
C ARG A 158 0.79 -38.83 4.75
N LEU A 159 0.33 -38.88 3.50
CA LEU A 159 -0.02 -40.13 2.84
C LEU A 159 1.22 -41.02 2.67
N LYS A 160 2.34 -40.43 2.24
CA LYS A 160 3.63 -41.14 2.11
C LYS A 160 4.12 -41.64 3.47
N GLU A 161 4.08 -40.80 4.49
CA GLU A 161 4.48 -41.16 5.85
C GLU A 161 3.60 -42.28 6.44
N LYS A 162 2.28 -42.17 6.33
CA LYS A 162 1.33 -43.21 6.77
C LYS A 162 1.50 -44.50 5.98
N THR A 163 1.76 -44.44 4.67
CA THR A 163 2.08 -45.61 3.85
C THR A 163 3.33 -46.32 4.36
N ILE A 164 4.41 -45.57 4.67
CA ILE A 164 5.64 -46.14 5.22
C ILE A 164 5.41 -46.76 6.60
N ARG A 165 4.63 -46.10 7.48
CA ARG A 165 4.30 -46.64 8.81
C ARG A 165 3.41 -47.87 8.74
N ILE A 166 2.41 -47.90 7.86
CA ILE A 166 1.56 -49.08 7.66
C ILE A 166 2.39 -50.22 7.07
N LYS A 167 3.28 -49.92 6.12
CA LYS A 167 4.23 -50.89 5.56
C LYS A 167 5.06 -51.56 6.66
N THR A 168 5.66 -50.79 7.57
CA THR A 168 6.44 -51.37 8.68
C THR A 168 5.58 -52.15 9.66
N LEU A 169 4.31 -51.77 9.85
CA LEU A 169 3.36 -52.54 10.66
C LEU A 169 2.95 -53.86 9.99
N ILE A 170 2.78 -53.88 8.66
CA ILE A 170 2.47 -55.09 7.88
C ILE A 170 3.68 -56.02 7.82
N ASP A 171 4.90 -55.50 7.70
CA ASP A 171 6.12 -56.30 7.82
C ASP A 171 6.20 -56.96 9.22
N GLY A 172 5.78 -56.23 10.26
CA GLY A 172 5.70 -56.71 11.64
C GLY A 172 7.07 -57.05 12.25
N ALA A 173 7.11 -57.27 13.57
CA ALA A 173 8.29 -57.89 14.17
C ALA A 173 8.30 -59.38 13.85
N PRO A 174 9.43 -59.99 13.45
CA PRO A 174 9.53 -61.44 13.30
C PRO A 174 9.19 -62.08 14.65
N SER A 175 8.00 -62.65 14.78
CA SER A 175 7.57 -63.25 16.05
C SER A 175 8.33 -64.56 16.27
N ASP A 176 8.93 -64.72 17.44
CA ASP A 176 9.54 -66.00 17.88
C ASP A 176 8.51 -67.16 17.97
N ASP A 177 7.22 -66.85 17.95
CA ASP A 177 6.14 -67.75 18.36
C ASP A 177 5.69 -68.80 17.31
N SER A 178 6.45 -69.04 16.24
CA SER A 178 6.21 -70.24 15.40
C SER A 178 7.29 -70.42 14.32
N ARG A 179 8.27 -71.29 14.60
CA ARG A 179 9.06 -71.94 13.54
C ARG A 179 8.14 -72.84 12.72
N ARG A 180 7.41 -72.27 11.76
CA ARG A 180 6.67 -73.03 10.75
C ARG A 180 7.71 -73.85 9.98
N LYS A 181 7.55 -75.18 9.93
CA LYS A 181 8.43 -76.04 9.12
C LYS A 181 8.25 -75.65 7.66
N ALA A 182 9.33 -75.19 7.03
CA ALA A 182 9.35 -74.80 5.63
C ALA A 182 10.00 -75.88 4.78
N SER A 183 9.73 -75.87 3.48
CA SER A 183 10.45 -76.70 2.52
C SER A 183 11.96 -76.43 2.54
N ALA A 184 12.77 -77.47 2.30
CA ALA A 184 14.22 -77.35 2.21
C ALA A 184 14.64 -76.36 1.11
N LEU A 185 13.87 -76.29 0.02
CA LEU A 185 14.03 -75.30 -1.04
C LEU A 185 13.85 -73.86 -0.52
N ALA A 186 12.74 -73.57 0.16
CA ALA A 186 12.48 -72.23 0.69
C ALA A 186 13.53 -71.81 1.74
N GLN A 187 13.99 -72.77 2.55
CA GLN A 187 15.05 -72.53 3.53
C GLN A 187 16.41 -72.24 2.87
N ARG A 188 16.72 -72.90 1.75
CA ARG A 188 17.93 -72.64 0.94
C ARG A 188 17.89 -71.28 0.26
N VAL A 189 16.76 -70.92 -0.37
CA VAL A 189 16.64 -69.71 -1.21
C VAL A 189 16.48 -68.44 -0.37
N LEU A 190 15.63 -68.47 0.66
CA LEU A 190 15.29 -67.28 1.45
C LEU A 190 16.11 -67.15 2.75
N GLY A 191 16.66 -68.27 3.24
CA GLY A 191 17.53 -68.32 4.41
C GLY A 191 16.96 -67.53 5.61
N PRO A 192 17.66 -66.48 6.09
CA PRO A 192 17.22 -65.71 7.25
C PRO A 192 15.97 -64.86 7.01
N LYS A 193 15.66 -64.51 5.74
CA LYS A 193 14.46 -63.70 5.39
C LYS A 193 13.17 -64.51 5.39
N LEU A 194 13.25 -65.84 5.49
CA LEU A 194 12.07 -66.70 5.47
C LEU A 194 11.08 -66.37 6.59
N ASN A 195 11.57 -66.07 7.79
CA ASN A 195 10.72 -65.72 8.93
C ASN A 195 10.01 -64.37 8.73
N SER A 196 10.66 -63.39 8.09
CA SER A 196 10.01 -62.12 7.76
C SER A 196 8.92 -62.32 6.69
N PHE A 197 9.14 -63.19 5.71
CA PHE A 197 8.11 -63.51 4.71
C PHE A 197 6.93 -64.30 5.30
N PHE A 198 7.13 -65.15 6.32
CA PHE A 198 6.00 -65.76 7.05
C PHE A 198 5.21 -64.77 7.89
N ALA A 199 5.88 -63.78 8.50
CA ALA A 199 5.20 -62.67 9.17
C ALA A 199 4.39 -61.85 8.17
N LEU A 200 4.98 -61.53 7.02
CA LEU A 200 4.33 -60.83 5.91
C LEU A 200 3.12 -61.61 5.38
N GLU A 201 3.25 -62.91 5.08
CA GLU A 201 2.14 -63.77 4.62
C GLU A 201 0.95 -63.71 5.59
N ARG A 202 1.22 -63.81 6.89
CA ARG A 202 0.21 -63.78 7.94
C ARG A 202 -0.49 -62.42 8.03
N ASN A 203 0.29 -61.34 8.04
CA ASN A 203 -0.25 -59.98 8.13
C ASN A 203 -1.02 -59.60 6.87
N LEU A 204 -0.52 -59.98 5.69
CA LEU A 204 -1.19 -59.73 4.41
C LEU A 204 -2.52 -60.49 4.32
N LYS A 205 -2.64 -61.71 4.88
CA LYS A 205 -3.94 -62.41 5.02
C LYS A 205 -4.96 -61.62 5.83
N TYR A 206 -4.55 -60.96 6.92
CA TYR A 206 -5.44 -60.10 7.70
C TYR A 206 -5.86 -58.86 6.92
N VAL A 207 -4.96 -58.28 6.13
CA VAL A 207 -5.24 -57.11 5.28
C VAL A 207 -6.17 -57.48 4.11
N VAL A 208 -5.94 -58.61 3.44
CA VAL A 208 -6.82 -59.15 2.39
C VAL A 208 -8.21 -59.44 2.96
N HIS A 209 -8.30 -60.00 4.18
CA HIS A 209 -9.60 -60.20 4.80
C HIS A 209 -10.32 -58.88 5.11
N TRP A 210 -9.57 -57.84 5.52
CA TRP A 210 -10.11 -56.51 5.74
C TRP A 210 -10.63 -55.86 4.46
N SER A 211 -10.03 -56.11 3.29
CA SER A 211 -10.49 -55.55 2.01
C SER A 211 -11.81 -56.14 1.49
N TYR A 212 -12.30 -57.23 2.09
CA TYR A 212 -13.61 -57.79 1.79
C TYR A 212 -14.77 -57.08 2.50
N GLU A 213 -14.49 -56.39 3.61
CA GLU A 213 -15.54 -55.71 4.36
C GLU A 213 -16.01 -54.45 3.61
N GLU A 214 -17.30 -54.13 3.63
CA GLU A 214 -17.80 -52.96 2.90
C GLU A 214 -17.38 -51.64 3.59
N HIS A 215 -16.50 -50.87 2.94
CA HIS A 215 -16.06 -49.54 3.38
C HIS A 215 -16.97 -48.46 2.77
N VAL A 216 -17.89 -47.92 3.56
CA VAL A 216 -18.87 -46.91 3.09
C VAL A 216 -18.41 -45.49 3.46
N GLU A 217 -18.71 -44.56 2.54
CA GLU A 217 -18.77 -43.08 2.63
C GLU A 217 -17.70 -42.25 1.87
N TRP A 218 -17.41 -42.60 0.62
CA TRP A 218 -16.87 -41.61 -0.33
C TRP A 218 -17.98 -40.71 -0.85
N SER A 219 -17.76 -39.39 -0.89
CA SER A 219 -18.75 -38.43 -1.40
C SER A 219 -18.95 -38.50 -2.91
N ASP A 220 -17.91 -38.91 -3.65
CA ASP A 220 -17.96 -39.00 -5.09
C ASP A 220 -18.00 -40.49 -5.52
N PRO A 221 -19.06 -40.89 -6.26
CA PRO A 221 -19.30 -42.27 -6.64
C PRO A 221 -18.32 -42.81 -7.70
N GLU A 222 -17.70 -41.96 -8.52
CA GLU A 222 -16.79 -42.39 -9.58
C GLU A 222 -15.47 -42.90 -9.00
N ILE A 223 -14.93 -42.20 -8.01
CA ILE A 223 -13.68 -42.59 -7.34
C ILE A 223 -13.90 -43.84 -6.53
N ARG A 224 -15.04 -43.91 -5.83
CA ARG A 224 -15.43 -45.13 -5.13
C ARG A 224 -15.41 -46.32 -6.08
N ARG A 225 -15.91 -46.15 -7.31
CA ARG A 225 -15.86 -47.19 -8.33
C ARG A 225 -14.41 -47.56 -8.70
N LYS A 226 -13.56 -46.57 -9.01
CA LYS A 226 -12.16 -46.80 -9.40
C LYS A 226 -11.32 -47.41 -8.26
N LEU A 227 -11.47 -46.93 -7.03
CA LEU A 227 -10.77 -47.44 -5.86
C LEU A 227 -11.22 -48.86 -5.52
N ASN A 228 -12.53 -49.13 -5.56
CA ASN A 228 -13.04 -50.49 -5.37
C ASN A 228 -12.56 -51.44 -6.47
N GLU A 229 -12.47 -50.97 -7.72
CA GLU A 229 -11.94 -51.75 -8.85
C GLU A 229 -10.44 -52.06 -8.64
N TYR A 230 -9.65 -51.07 -8.24
CA TYR A 230 -8.24 -51.24 -7.91
C TYR A 230 -8.02 -52.16 -6.70
N GLU A 231 -8.77 -51.95 -5.62
CA GLU A 231 -8.71 -52.78 -4.41
C GLU A 231 -9.07 -54.24 -4.70
N ARG A 232 -10.09 -54.48 -5.55
CA ARG A 232 -10.44 -55.82 -6.01
C ARG A 232 -9.30 -56.46 -6.80
N ASN A 233 -8.70 -55.75 -7.75
CA ASN A 233 -7.59 -56.28 -8.54
C ASN A 233 -6.38 -56.64 -7.65
N VAL A 234 -5.99 -55.75 -6.73
CA VAL A 234 -4.88 -55.99 -5.79
C VAL A 234 -5.19 -57.16 -4.84
N ARG A 235 -6.44 -57.28 -4.40
CA ARG A 235 -6.89 -58.39 -3.56
C ARG A 235 -6.82 -59.73 -4.29
N ASP A 236 -7.34 -59.79 -5.51
CA ASP A 236 -7.36 -61.02 -6.30
C ASP A 236 -5.92 -61.46 -6.67
N GLU A 237 -5.03 -60.51 -6.99
CA GLU A 237 -3.58 -60.76 -7.15
C GLU A 237 -2.94 -61.29 -5.85
N ALA A 238 -3.31 -60.73 -4.69
CA ALA A 238 -2.76 -61.15 -3.41
C ALA A 238 -3.21 -62.53 -2.96
N GLU A 239 -4.46 -62.90 -3.20
CA GLU A 239 -4.92 -64.27 -2.91
C GLU A 239 -4.16 -65.30 -3.73
N SER A 240 -3.97 -65.04 -5.02
CA SER A 240 -3.18 -65.91 -5.89
C SER A 240 -1.73 -66.02 -5.42
N ALA A 241 -1.09 -64.88 -5.09
CA ALA A 241 0.30 -64.86 -4.61
C ALA A 241 0.45 -65.59 -3.26
N LEU A 242 -0.47 -65.37 -2.32
CA LEU A 242 -0.48 -66.03 -0.99
C LEU A 242 -0.72 -67.53 -1.09
N ALA A 243 -1.57 -67.98 -2.01
CA ALA A 243 -1.80 -69.41 -2.27
C ALA A 243 -0.55 -70.06 -2.89
N ASP A 244 0.06 -69.40 -3.86
CA ASP A 244 1.29 -69.87 -4.51
C ASP A 244 2.48 -69.90 -3.53
N PHE A 245 2.59 -68.92 -2.63
CA PHE A 245 3.66 -68.88 -1.63
C PHE A 245 3.49 -70.01 -0.60
N GLN A 246 2.26 -70.30 -0.20
CA GLN A 246 1.96 -71.46 0.66
C GLN A 246 2.30 -72.78 -0.03
N TYR A 247 2.01 -72.90 -1.33
CA TYR A 247 2.38 -74.09 -2.10
C TYR A 247 3.90 -74.28 -2.15
N LEU A 248 4.66 -73.21 -2.40
CA LEU A 248 6.12 -73.26 -2.54
C LEU A 248 6.88 -73.42 -1.21
N THR A 249 6.23 -73.11 -0.08
CA THR A 249 6.83 -73.22 1.26
C THR A 249 6.38 -74.48 2.02
N ASP A 250 5.35 -75.19 1.54
CA ASP A 250 4.84 -76.41 2.15
C ASP A 250 5.78 -77.61 1.89
N PRO A 251 6.42 -78.17 2.93
CA PRO A 251 7.36 -79.29 2.78
C PRO A 251 6.71 -80.56 2.22
N ALA A 252 5.39 -80.71 2.29
CA ALA A 252 4.69 -81.87 1.73
C ALA A 252 4.42 -81.77 0.22
N ARG A 253 4.47 -80.55 -0.35
CA ARG A 253 4.09 -80.28 -1.75
C ARG A 253 5.28 -79.99 -2.65
N THR A 254 6.35 -79.42 -2.10
CA THR A 254 7.58 -79.18 -2.85
C THR A 254 8.56 -80.36 -2.74
N PRO A 255 9.12 -80.84 -3.86
CA PRO A 255 10.09 -81.93 -3.84
C PRO A 255 11.39 -81.51 -3.16
N ASP A 256 12.05 -82.46 -2.50
CA ASP A 256 13.33 -82.21 -1.83
C ASP A 256 14.41 -81.90 -2.88
N PRO A 257 15.14 -80.77 -2.77
CA PRO A 257 16.18 -80.38 -3.73
C PRO A 257 17.31 -81.41 -3.89
N SER A 258 17.43 -82.37 -2.97
CA SER A 258 18.38 -83.49 -3.10
C SER A 258 17.91 -84.62 -4.02
N THR A 259 16.63 -84.65 -4.39
CA THR A 259 15.99 -85.77 -5.13
C THR A 259 15.33 -85.35 -6.45
N ALA A 260 15.28 -84.04 -6.74
CA ALA A 260 14.57 -83.48 -7.89
C ALA A 260 15.52 -83.07 -9.02
N ASP A 261 14.97 -83.01 -10.25
CA ASP A 261 15.65 -82.55 -11.45
C ASP A 261 16.14 -81.09 -11.32
N GLU A 262 17.35 -80.81 -11.78
CA GLU A 262 18.06 -79.54 -11.57
C GLU A 262 17.33 -78.37 -12.26
N ASP A 263 16.77 -78.59 -13.45
CA ASP A 263 15.99 -77.60 -14.19
C ASP A 263 14.67 -77.29 -13.49
N ARG A 264 14.03 -78.31 -12.90
CA ARG A 264 12.80 -78.15 -12.13
C ARG A 264 13.03 -77.39 -10.82
N ILE A 265 14.18 -77.60 -10.18
CA ILE A 265 14.59 -76.83 -9.00
C ILE A 265 14.80 -75.36 -9.39
N LYS A 266 15.55 -75.07 -10.46
CA LYS A 266 15.79 -73.68 -10.92
C LYS A 266 14.49 -72.94 -11.26
N ASP A 267 13.52 -73.61 -11.86
CA ASP A 267 12.21 -73.02 -12.14
C ASP A 267 11.43 -72.71 -10.85
N LEU A 268 11.43 -73.63 -9.88
CA LEU A 268 10.82 -73.40 -8.56
C LEU A 268 11.52 -72.29 -7.76
N GLU A 269 12.85 -72.18 -7.82
CA GLU A 269 13.61 -71.09 -7.21
C GLU A 269 13.23 -69.74 -7.84
N LYS A 270 13.18 -69.67 -9.17
CA LYS A 270 12.76 -68.47 -9.90
C LYS A 270 11.32 -68.08 -9.56
N ARG A 271 10.41 -69.06 -9.48
CA ARG A 271 9.01 -68.85 -9.10
C ARG A 271 8.89 -68.34 -7.67
N LEU A 272 9.64 -68.91 -6.72
CA LEU A 272 9.67 -68.45 -5.33
C LEU A 272 10.20 -67.02 -5.21
N LEU A 273 11.31 -66.69 -5.88
CA LEU A 273 11.87 -65.33 -5.87
C LEU A 273 10.90 -64.31 -6.49
N ASN A 274 10.27 -64.66 -7.62
CA ASN A 274 9.26 -63.81 -8.24
C ASN A 274 8.04 -63.63 -7.34
N ASN A 275 7.59 -64.69 -6.66
CA ASN A 275 6.46 -64.60 -5.74
C ASN A 275 6.80 -63.74 -4.51
N THR A 276 8.00 -63.86 -3.93
CA THR A 276 8.41 -62.97 -2.82
C THR A 276 8.46 -61.49 -3.23
N ARG A 277 8.93 -61.18 -4.44
CA ARG A 277 8.86 -59.81 -4.99
C ARG A 277 7.42 -59.33 -5.18
N LEU A 278 6.54 -60.22 -5.64
CA LEU A 278 5.11 -59.92 -5.77
C LEU A 278 4.46 -59.65 -4.42
N LEU A 279 4.78 -60.42 -3.37
CA LEU A 279 4.30 -60.17 -2.01
C LEU A 279 4.79 -58.83 -1.45
N ASP A 280 6.04 -58.46 -1.71
CA ASP A 280 6.60 -57.15 -1.34
C ASP A 280 5.88 -55.99 -2.07
N ASP A 281 5.57 -56.17 -3.35
CA ASP A 281 4.83 -55.19 -4.16
C ASP A 281 3.36 -55.06 -3.69
N LEU A 282 2.70 -56.19 -3.44
CA LEU A 282 1.33 -56.22 -2.91
C LEU A 282 1.24 -55.61 -1.51
N ARG A 283 2.25 -55.82 -0.65
CA ARG A 283 2.37 -55.11 0.63
C ARG A 283 2.37 -53.60 0.40
N ASP A 284 3.18 -53.11 -0.54
CA ASP A 284 3.31 -51.68 -0.80
C ASP A 284 1.99 -51.09 -1.33
N ARG A 285 1.32 -51.80 -2.25
CA ARG A 285 0.00 -51.42 -2.78
C ARG A 285 -1.08 -51.42 -1.69
N PHE A 286 -1.13 -52.44 -0.83
CA PHE A 286 -2.09 -52.48 0.29
C PHE A 286 -1.79 -51.44 1.36
N SER A 287 -0.51 -51.17 1.65
CA SER A 287 -0.12 -50.11 2.59
C SER A 287 -0.63 -48.76 2.12
N LEU A 288 -0.60 -48.51 0.81
CA LEU A 288 -1.11 -47.30 0.19
C LEU A 288 -2.65 -47.25 0.24
N ILE A 289 -3.35 -48.34 -0.10
CA ILE A 289 -4.81 -48.44 0.03
C ILE A 289 -5.23 -48.15 1.48
N MET A 290 -4.62 -48.81 2.46
CA MET A 290 -4.91 -48.58 3.88
C MET A 290 -4.57 -47.16 4.32
N ALA A 291 -3.48 -46.57 3.84
CA ALA A 291 -3.15 -45.18 4.12
C ALA A 291 -4.20 -44.21 3.55
N ILE A 292 -4.75 -44.51 2.37
CA ILE A 292 -5.86 -43.78 1.76
C ILE A 292 -7.10 -43.89 2.65
N TYR A 293 -7.45 -45.08 3.14
CA TYR A 293 -8.58 -45.25 4.05
C TYR A 293 -8.34 -44.65 5.45
N CYS A 294 -7.09 -44.61 5.95
CA CYS A 294 -6.71 -43.93 7.21
C CYS A 294 -6.89 -42.42 7.13
N GLU A 295 -6.53 -41.82 6.00
CA GLU A 295 -6.53 -40.36 5.83
C GLU A 295 -7.88 -39.85 5.30
N TYR A 296 -8.59 -40.64 4.49
CA TYR A 296 -9.73 -40.17 3.67
C TYR A 296 -11.03 -40.99 3.81
N GLY A 297 -11.06 -42.02 4.66
CA GLY A 297 -12.24 -42.84 4.94
C GLY A 297 -12.52 -42.98 6.44
N SER A 298 -13.71 -43.47 6.83
CA SER A 298 -14.01 -43.77 8.23
C SER A 298 -14.15 -45.27 8.50
N ARG A 299 -13.46 -45.70 9.58
CA ARG A 299 -13.58 -46.93 10.39
C ARG A 299 -12.60 -48.08 10.10
N PHE A 300 -11.40 -47.96 10.69
CA PHE A 300 -10.63 -49.12 11.20
C PHE A 300 -11.32 -49.85 12.37
N ASP A 301 -12.44 -49.31 12.86
CA ASP A 301 -13.21 -49.89 13.97
C ASP A 301 -13.83 -51.27 13.66
N LYS A 302 -13.99 -51.62 12.37
CA LYS A 302 -14.56 -52.89 11.92
C LYS A 302 -13.52 -54.01 11.73
N MET A 303 -12.23 -53.67 11.61
CA MET A 303 -11.16 -54.65 11.51
C MET A 303 -11.23 -55.63 12.69
N LYS A 304 -11.06 -56.93 12.43
CA LYS A 304 -11.07 -57.94 13.50
C LYS A 304 -10.07 -57.56 14.61
N PRO A 305 -10.45 -57.67 15.90
CA PRO A 305 -9.54 -57.36 17.00
C PRO A 305 -8.29 -58.25 16.93
N GLY A 306 -7.12 -57.63 17.04
CA GLY A 306 -5.82 -58.30 16.92
C GLY A 306 -4.67 -57.30 17.01
N ARG A 307 -3.43 -57.78 17.26
CA ARG A 307 -2.24 -56.93 17.47
C ARG A 307 -2.00 -55.90 16.36
N LEU A 308 -2.30 -56.26 15.10
CA LEU A 308 -2.15 -55.37 13.95
C LEU A 308 -3.14 -54.19 14.01
N ARG A 309 -4.41 -54.46 14.33
CA ARG A 309 -5.45 -53.42 14.47
C ARG A 309 -5.09 -52.45 15.59
N ASP A 310 -4.75 -52.97 16.76
CA ASP A 310 -4.41 -52.13 17.92
C ASP A 310 -3.18 -51.27 17.62
N SER A 311 -2.18 -51.84 16.92
CA SER A 311 -0.99 -51.10 16.47
C SER A 311 -1.31 -50.01 15.44
N ILE A 312 -2.24 -50.26 14.50
CA ILE A 312 -2.66 -49.25 13.51
C ILE A 312 -3.45 -48.13 14.19
N ILE A 313 -4.41 -48.47 15.07
CA ILE A 313 -5.21 -47.47 15.79
C ILE A 313 -4.35 -46.64 16.75
N GLU A 314 -3.37 -47.27 17.41
CA GLU A 314 -2.48 -46.57 18.35
C GLU A 314 -1.42 -45.71 17.64
N LYS A 315 -0.84 -46.19 16.53
CA LYS A 315 0.34 -45.55 15.89
C LYS A 315 0.05 -44.76 14.61
N VAL A 316 -1.12 -44.93 14.00
CA VAL A 316 -1.44 -44.36 12.67
C VAL A 316 -2.71 -43.50 12.69
N VAL A 317 -3.70 -43.79 13.54
CA VAL A 317 -4.94 -43.02 13.64
C VAL A 317 -4.75 -41.85 14.61
N ASP A 318 -4.69 -40.62 14.09
CA ASP A 318 -4.47 -39.40 14.88
C ASP A 318 -5.61 -39.18 15.90
N LYS A 319 -5.29 -39.10 17.21
CA LYS A 319 -6.23 -38.70 18.26
C LYS A 319 -6.55 -37.20 18.09
N ARG A 320 -7.83 -36.82 18.20
CA ARG A 320 -8.31 -35.42 18.05
C ARG A 320 -7.38 -34.42 18.76
N GLU A 321 -6.70 -33.58 17.97
CA GLU A 321 -5.84 -32.51 18.46
C GLU A 321 -6.65 -31.52 19.32
N MET A 322 -6.10 -31.13 20.49
CA MET A 322 -6.62 -29.98 21.22
C MET A 322 -6.46 -28.72 20.36
N ALA A 323 -7.47 -27.84 20.38
CA ALA A 323 -7.43 -26.58 19.65
C ALA A 323 -6.17 -25.78 19.99
N ALA A 324 -5.63 -25.07 19.00
CA ALA A 324 -4.37 -24.35 19.16
C ALA A 324 -4.44 -23.25 20.24
N THR A 325 -5.62 -22.64 20.41
CA THR A 325 -5.98 -21.69 21.45
C THR A 325 -7.37 -22.01 21.98
N GLY A 326 -7.65 -21.66 23.24
CA GLY A 326 -8.98 -21.78 23.83
C GLY A 326 -9.95 -20.66 23.42
N LEU A 327 -9.43 -19.56 22.85
CA LEU A 327 -10.23 -18.43 22.42
C LEU A 327 -10.72 -18.63 20.99
N PRO A 328 -12.04 -18.79 20.76
CA PRO A 328 -12.57 -18.94 19.42
C PRO A 328 -12.56 -17.61 18.67
N LEU A 329 -12.51 -17.66 17.34
CA LEU A 329 -12.34 -16.48 16.49
C LEU A 329 -13.47 -15.45 16.66
N TYR A 330 -14.70 -15.88 16.96
CA TYR A 330 -15.82 -14.98 17.27
C TYR A 330 -15.60 -14.14 18.54
N GLY A 331 -14.69 -14.55 19.43
CA GLY A 331 -14.31 -13.77 20.62
C GLY A 331 -13.71 -12.41 20.27
N PHE A 332 -13.10 -12.27 19.09
CA PHE A 332 -12.56 -10.99 18.61
C PHE A 332 -13.66 -9.99 18.24
N VAL A 333 -14.89 -10.44 17.94
CA VAL A 333 -16.03 -9.53 17.76
C VAL A 333 -16.37 -8.83 19.08
N ILE A 334 -16.29 -9.56 20.20
CA ILE A 334 -16.51 -8.98 21.54
C ILE A 334 -15.41 -7.98 21.87
N VAL A 335 -14.15 -8.31 21.57
CA VAL A 335 -13.01 -7.40 21.73
C VAL A 335 -13.19 -6.13 20.90
N PHE A 336 -13.58 -6.27 19.63
CA PHE A 336 -13.86 -5.14 18.74
C PHE A 336 -14.98 -4.24 19.25
N VAL A 337 -16.12 -4.82 19.65
CA VAL A 337 -17.24 -4.07 20.23
C VAL A 337 -16.81 -3.35 21.51
N GLY A 338 -15.98 -4.00 22.35
CA GLY A 338 -15.39 -3.39 23.54
C GLY A 338 -14.57 -2.15 23.21
N TYR A 339 -13.60 -2.26 22.30
CA TYR A 339 -12.81 -1.10 21.85
C TYR A 339 -13.68 -0.02 21.21
N PHE A 340 -14.63 -0.39 20.36
CA PHE A 340 -15.53 0.56 19.69
C PHE A 340 -16.32 1.40 20.69
N LEU A 341 -16.93 0.77 21.70
CA LEU A 341 -17.71 1.48 22.72
C LEU A 341 -16.84 2.40 23.58
N VAL A 342 -15.65 1.95 23.99
CA VAL A 342 -14.75 2.74 24.86
C VAL A 342 -14.11 3.91 24.10
N ILE A 343 -13.72 3.71 22.83
CA ILE A 343 -13.21 4.78 21.96
C ILE A 343 -14.34 5.79 21.65
N ARG A 344 -15.56 5.33 21.40
CA ARG A 344 -16.73 6.21 21.21
C ARG A 344 -17.03 7.04 22.46
N ALA A 345 -16.81 6.48 23.65
CA ALA A 345 -16.90 7.18 24.92
C ALA A 345 -15.69 8.09 25.22
N GLN A 346 -14.70 8.17 24.31
CA GLN A 346 -13.45 8.93 24.48
C GLN A 346 -12.57 8.48 25.66
N TRP A 347 -12.82 7.28 26.19
CA TRP A 347 -12.01 6.66 27.24
C TRP A 347 -10.81 5.88 26.69
N HIS A 348 -10.54 6.02 25.39
CA HIS A 348 -9.34 5.49 24.74
C HIS A 348 -8.92 6.44 23.61
N PRO A 349 -7.62 6.72 23.44
CA PRO A 349 -7.15 7.62 22.40
C PRO A 349 -7.46 7.05 21.00
N LEU A 350 -7.71 7.95 20.05
CA LEU A 350 -7.74 7.62 18.63
C LEU A 350 -6.31 7.46 18.10
N ILE A 351 -6.16 6.67 17.05
CA ILE A 351 -4.88 6.40 16.39
C ILE A 351 -4.28 7.65 15.73
N SER A 352 -5.09 8.66 15.48
CA SER A 352 -4.66 9.92 14.90
C SER A 352 -5.50 11.09 15.43
N SER A 353 -5.00 12.31 15.27
CA SER A 353 -5.68 13.56 15.66
C SER A 353 -6.82 13.94 14.69
N VAL A 354 -7.54 12.94 14.17
CA VAL A 354 -8.68 13.06 13.24
C VAL A 354 -9.95 13.39 14.04
N PRO A 355 -10.92 14.14 13.47
CA PRO A 355 -12.21 14.36 14.10
C PRO A 355 -12.86 13.04 14.51
N LEU A 356 -13.61 13.06 15.62
CA LEU A 356 -14.35 11.91 16.11
C LEU A 356 -15.51 11.60 15.14
N THR A 357 -15.24 10.77 14.11
CA THR A 357 -16.24 10.23 13.19
C THR A 357 -16.45 8.75 13.49
N ASP A 358 -17.64 8.20 13.19
CA ASP A 358 -17.92 6.77 13.39
C ASP A 358 -16.93 5.87 12.63
N GLN A 359 -16.45 6.32 11.46
CA GLN A 359 -15.41 5.65 10.69
C GLN A 359 -14.06 5.66 11.40
N ALA A 360 -13.67 6.79 12.00
CA ALA A 360 -12.41 6.88 12.74
C ALA A 360 -12.40 6.03 14.00
N VAL A 361 -13.53 5.96 14.70
CA VAL A 361 -13.75 5.08 15.85
C VAL A 361 -13.68 3.60 15.43
N ALA A 362 -14.35 3.23 14.34
CA ALA A 362 -14.35 1.86 13.82
C ALA A 362 -12.94 1.41 13.37
N MET A 363 -12.20 2.26 12.65
CA MET A 363 -10.84 1.98 12.22
C MET A 363 -9.89 1.82 13.41
N SER A 364 -10.01 2.71 14.41
CA SER A 364 -9.20 2.62 15.63
C SER A 364 -9.49 1.33 16.40
N ALA A 365 -10.78 0.98 16.58
CA ALA A 365 -11.17 -0.27 17.23
C ALA A 365 -10.69 -1.52 16.47
N ALA A 366 -10.70 -1.47 15.13
CA ALA A 366 -10.21 -2.57 14.30
C ALA A 366 -8.71 -2.80 14.48
N LEU A 367 -7.92 -1.71 14.52
CA LEU A 367 -6.48 -1.77 14.74
C LEU A 367 -6.11 -2.26 16.14
N GLU A 368 -6.82 -1.80 17.17
CA GLU A 368 -6.62 -2.30 18.53
C GLU A 368 -7.01 -3.77 18.67
N THR A 369 -8.07 -4.21 17.98
CA THR A 369 -8.45 -5.63 17.93
C THR A 369 -7.42 -6.46 17.18
N ALA A 370 -6.90 -5.95 16.06
CA ALA A 370 -5.84 -6.61 15.28
C ALA A 370 -4.56 -6.75 16.11
N LYS A 371 -4.20 -5.74 16.90
CA LYS A 371 -3.08 -5.79 17.86
C LYS A 371 -3.22 -6.95 18.83
N VAL A 372 -4.38 -7.10 19.47
CA VAL A 372 -4.65 -8.23 20.39
C VAL A 372 -4.58 -9.57 19.67
N PHE A 373 -5.13 -9.65 18.44
CA PHE A 373 -5.08 -10.86 17.62
C PHE A 373 -3.64 -11.29 17.29
N LEU A 374 -2.78 -10.34 16.89
CA LEU A 374 -1.38 -10.57 16.54
C LEU A 374 -0.50 -10.90 17.74
N LEU A 375 -0.87 -10.46 18.95
CA LEU A 375 -0.12 -10.76 20.17
C LEU A 375 -0.51 -12.09 20.81
N VAL A 376 -1.80 -12.48 20.79
CA VAL A 376 -2.28 -13.61 21.60
C VAL A 376 -2.65 -14.83 20.74
N TRP A 377 -3.41 -14.64 19.66
CA TRP A 377 -4.02 -15.74 18.92
C TRP A 377 -3.18 -16.22 17.74
N LEU A 378 -2.73 -15.29 16.88
CA LEU A 378 -1.96 -15.63 15.69
C LEU A 378 -0.65 -16.37 16.03
N PRO A 379 0.18 -15.91 17.00
CA PRO A 379 1.44 -16.59 17.30
C PRO A 379 1.23 -18.03 17.78
N SER A 380 0.26 -18.22 18.68
CA SER A 380 -0.07 -19.54 19.25
C SER A 380 -0.60 -20.50 18.18
N THR A 381 -1.41 -20.01 17.25
CA THR A 381 -1.95 -20.83 16.15
C THR A 381 -0.89 -21.18 15.11
N VAL A 382 -0.08 -20.19 14.68
CA VAL A 382 1.00 -20.40 13.71
C VAL A 382 2.03 -21.39 14.25
N VAL A 383 2.48 -21.22 15.49
CA VAL A 383 3.46 -22.14 16.11
C VAL A 383 2.87 -23.53 16.27
N ALA A 384 1.61 -23.66 16.71
CA ALA A 384 0.95 -24.96 16.82
C ALA A 384 0.83 -25.67 15.46
N SER A 385 0.45 -24.95 14.41
CA SER A 385 0.40 -25.48 13.05
C SER A 385 1.79 -25.83 12.53
N PHE A 386 2.80 -24.98 12.73
CA PHE A 386 4.18 -25.25 12.32
C PHE A 386 4.74 -26.50 12.99
N ILE A 387 4.55 -26.66 14.30
CA ILE A 387 4.98 -27.86 15.03
C ILE A 387 4.30 -29.11 14.47
N SER A 388 2.99 -29.04 14.19
CA SER A 388 2.24 -30.17 13.61
C SER A 388 2.73 -30.55 12.20
N VAL A 389 3.25 -29.59 11.43
CA VAL A 389 3.74 -29.77 10.06
C VAL A 389 5.17 -30.31 10.06
N VAL A 390 6.07 -29.70 10.83
CA VAL A 390 7.51 -30.00 10.79
C VAL A 390 7.84 -31.29 11.52
N TYR A 391 7.23 -31.53 12.68
CA TYR A 391 7.55 -32.68 13.53
C TYR A 391 6.54 -33.81 13.42
N GLY A 392 5.45 -33.61 12.65
CA GLY A 392 4.30 -34.50 12.63
C GLY A 392 3.61 -34.59 14.01
N THR A 393 2.56 -35.40 14.12
CA THR A 393 1.90 -35.70 15.41
C THR A 393 2.75 -36.55 16.36
N GLY A 394 4.01 -36.84 16.00
CA GLY A 394 4.84 -37.91 16.56
C GLY A 394 5.83 -37.54 17.67
N LEU A 395 5.84 -36.32 18.22
CA LEU A 395 6.77 -35.93 19.30
C LEU A 395 6.55 -36.69 20.63
N SER A 396 5.54 -37.56 20.72
CA SER A 396 5.22 -38.32 21.93
C SER A 396 6.23 -39.42 22.31
N GLU A 397 7.18 -39.78 21.43
CA GLU A 397 8.08 -40.93 21.67
C GLU A 397 9.59 -40.59 21.80
N SER A 398 10.00 -39.33 21.95
CA SER A 398 11.42 -39.06 22.29
C SER A 398 11.65 -39.22 23.80
N PRO A 399 12.53 -40.13 24.26
CA PRO A 399 12.79 -40.31 25.68
C PRO A 399 13.81 -39.26 26.11
N LEU A 400 13.42 -38.01 26.38
CA LEU A 400 14.24 -37.09 27.17
C LEU A 400 13.45 -35.83 27.53
N ASN A 401 13.33 -35.52 28.82
CA ASN A 401 12.83 -34.23 29.34
C ASN A 401 13.53 -33.00 28.72
N LYS A 402 14.70 -33.16 28.07
CA LYS A 402 15.35 -32.09 27.29
C LYS A 402 14.59 -31.71 26.01
N SER A 403 13.82 -32.61 25.40
CA SER A 403 13.04 -32.38 24.18
C SER A 403 11.88 -31.40 24.41
N VAL A 404 11.15 -31.56 25.52
CA VAL A 404 9.98 -30.72 25.85
C VAL A 404 10.37 -29.28 26.19
N ALA A 405 11.47 -29.10 26.92
CA ALA A 405 12.00 -27.77 27.22
C ALA A 405 12.46 -27.04 25.94
N TRP A 406 13.19 -27.74 25.05
CA TRP A 406 13.60 -27.18 23.77
C TRP A 406 12.44 -26.88 22.83
N ALA A 407 11.41 -27.75 22.77
CA ALA A 407 10.20 -27.51 21.99
C ALA A 407 9.42 -26.28 22.50
N THR A 408 9.38 -26.08 23.83
CA THR A 408 8.70 -24.91 24.43
C THR A 408 9.49 -23.62 24.18
N ILE A 409 10.83 -23.66 24.32
CA ILE A 409 11.70 -22.50 24.05
C ILE A 409 11.65 -22.12 22.57
N SER A 410 11.81 -23.09 21.66
CA SER A 410 11.73 -22.84 20.21
C SER A 410 10.33 -22.36 19.79
N GLY A 411 9.27 -22.91 20.38
CA GLY A 411 7.91 -22.44 20.17
C GLY A 411 7.69 -21.00 20.67
N ALA A 412 8.26 -20.64 21.82
CA ALA A 412 8.19 -19.28 22.36
C ALA A 412 8.95 -18.27 21.49
N ILE A 413 10.13 -18.65 20.97
CA ILE A 413 10.89 -17.83 20.00
C ILE A 413 10.10 -17.69 18.70
N GLY A 414 9.47 -18.77 18.22
CA GLY A 414 8.59 -18.72 17.05
C GLY A 414 7.39 -17.79 17.26
N ALA A 415 6.75 -17.86 18.44
CA ALA A 415 5.63 -16.99 18.79
C ALA A 415 6.08 -15.52 18.86
N PHE A 416 7.25 -15.26 19.43
CA PHE A 416 7.87 -13.93 19.45
C PHE A 416 8.13 -13.42 18.03
N ALA A 417 8.71 -14.22 17.13
CA ALA A 417 9.01 -13.82 15.77
C ALA A 417 7.73 -13.49 14.96
N VAL A 418 6.68 -14.31 15.12
CA VAL A 418 5.37 -14.07 14.48
C VAL A 418 4.71 -12.81 15.03
N ALA A 419 4.76 -12.60 16.35
CA ALA A 419 4.25 -11.38 16.95
C ALA A 419 5.06 -10.16 16.49
N ALA A 420 6.39 -10.23 16.47
CA ALA A 420 7.27 -9.14 16.05
C ALA A 420 7.04 -8.73 14.60
N SER A 421 6.85 -9.68 13.69
CA SER A 421 6.52 -9.37 12.30
C SER A 421 5.14 -8.69 12.19
N GLY A 422 4.13 -9.22 12.89
CA GLY A 422 2.80 -8.62 12.94
C GLY A 422 2.79 -7.20 13.55
N MET A 423 3.51 -7.00 14.66
CA MET A 423 3.63 -5.71 15.34
C MET A 423 4.44 -4.71 14.52
N THR A 424 5.43 -5.16 13.73
CA THR A 424 6.13 -4.30 12.76
C THR A 424 5.18 -3.80 11.68
N LEU A 425 4.29 -4.67 11.17
CA LEU A 425 3.26 -4.29 10.20
C LEU A 425 2.26 -3.30 10.81
N ILE A 426 1.81 -3.53 12.05
CA ILE A 426 0.97 -2.56 12.76
C ILE A 426 1.68 -1.23 12.97
N ALA A 427 2.98 -1.23 13.33
CA ALA A 427 3.75 0.00 13.48
C ALA A 427 3.84 0.79 12.17
N MET A 428 4.13 0.11 11.06
CA MET A 428 4.12 0.71 9.73
C MET A 428 2.75 1.29 9.39
N LEU A 429 1.68 0.54 9.64
CA LEU A 429 0.30 0.98 9.38
C LEU A 429 -0.08 2.18 10.26
N TYR A 430 0.25 2.14 11.55
CA TYR A 430 0.04 3.22 12.51
C TYR A 430 0.77 4.50 12.10
N SER A 431 2.01 4.39 11.63
CA SER A 431 2.78 5.53 11.14
C SER A 431 2.33 6.01 9.75
N ALA A 432 1.79 5.13 8.92
CA ALA A 432 1.31 5.43 7.58
C ALA A 432 -0.03 6.20 7.58
N LEU A 433 -0.94 5.83 8.49
CA LEU A 433 -2.30 6.38 8.60
C LEU A 433 -2.40 7.91 8.81
N PRO A 434 -1.54 8.55 9.62
CA PRO A 434 -1.54 10.00 9.79
C PRO A 434 -0.53 10.72 8.88
N ALA A 435 0.34 10.00 8.17
CA ALA A 435 1.44 10.60 7.43
C ALA A 435 0.99 11.13 6.06
N SER A 436 1.25 12.41 5.82
CA SER A 436 0.97 13.07 4.53
C SER A 436 2.00 12.76 3.45
N ASN A 437 3.23 12.43 3.87
CA ASN A 437 4.34 12.06 3.00
C ASN A 437 5.22 10.98 3.66
N VAL A 438 6.12 10.38 2.86
CA VAL A 438 6.99 9.29 3.29
C VAL A 438 7.93 9.75 4.42
N SER A 439 8.47 10.97 4.36
CA SER A 439 9.36 11.49 5.40
C SER A 439 8.67 11.60 6.77
N GLN A 440 7.42 12.07 6.82
CA GLN A 440 6.62 12.11 8.05
C GLN A 440 6.32 10.70 8.58
N MET A 441 6.06 9.74 7.69
CA MET A 441 5.87 8.33 8.09
C MET A 441 7.15 7.78 8.73
N TRP A 442 8.32 7.97 8.11
CA TRP A 442 9.60 7.50 8.63
C TRP A 442 9.93 8.15 9.98
N GLN A 443 9.66 9.43 10.14
CA GLN A 443 9.83 10.13 11.41
C GLN A 443 8.91 9.58 12.51
N SER A 444 7.66 9.22 12.18
CA SER A 444 6.74 8.57 13.13
C SER A 444 7.17 7.14 13.47
N LEU A 445 7.68 6.39 12.48
CA LEU A 445 8.03 4.98 12.63
C LEU A 445 9.28 4.79 13.49
N PHE A 446 10.35 5.54 13.21
CA PHE A 446 11.65 5.41 13.89
C PHE A 446 11.85 6.42 15.03
N GLY A 447 11.05 7.48 15.07
CA GLY A 447 11.18 8.55 16.06
C GLY A 447 12.28 9.56 15.71
N SER A 448 12.31 10.67 16.43
CA SER A 448 13.38 11.68 16.33
C SER A 448 13.75 12.21 17.72
N GLY A 449 15.00 11.97 18.15
CA GLY A 449 15.57 12.53 19.38
C GLY A 449 14.94 12.02 20.68
N SER A 450 13.88 12.69 21.16
CA SER A 450 13.27 12.48 22.49
C SER A 450 11.97 11.66 22.49
N TRP A 451 11.46 11.28 21.32
CA TRP A 451 10.23 10.50 21.16
C TRP A 451 10.55 9.05 20.76
N THR A 452 9.96 8.08 21.44
CA THR A 452 10.01 6.67 21.05
C THR A 452 9.23 6.48 19.74
N GLY A 453 9.89 5.97 18.69
CA GLY A 453 9.23 5.65 17.43
C GLY A 453 8.17 4.55 17.59
N ALA A 454 7.15 4.57 16.74
CA ALA A 454 6.07 3.57 16.76
C ALA A 454 6.60 2.13 16.64
N LEU A 455 7.67 1.92 15.87
CA LEU A 455 8.29 0.60 15.71
C LEU A 455 8.78 0.04 17.04
N LEU A 456 9.50 0.85 17.83
CA LEU A 456 10.01 0.42 19.12
C LEU A 456 8.87 0.17 20.11
N TYR A 457 7.87 1.06 20.14
CA TYR A 457 6.69 0.90 21.00
C TYR A 457 5.97 -0.43 20.76
N TYR A 458 5.66 -0.75 19.50
CA TYR A 458 4.93 -1.97 19.16
C TYR A 458 5.79 -3.23 19.28
N LEU A 459 7.10 -3.16 19.00
CA LEU A 459 8.00 -4.29 19.24
C LEU A 459 8.14 -4.62 20.73
N LEU A 460 8.14 -3.61 21.60
CA LEU A 460 8.13 -3.81 23.05
C LEU A 460 6.84 -4.48 23.55
N LEU A 461 5.74 -4.55 22.79
CA LEU A 461 4.55 -5.32 23.19
C LEU A 461 4.66 -6.82 22.89
N THR A 462 5.58 -7.24 22.05
CA THR A 462 5.71 -8.63 21.57
C THR A 462 5.96 -9.69 22.67
N PRO A 463 6.58 -9.40 23.84
CA PRO A 463 6.72 -10.39 24.89
C PRO A 463 5.40 -10.90 25.47
N VAL A 464 4.28 -10.20 25.27
CA VAL A 464 2.93 -10.71 25.58
C VAL A 464 2.66 -12.03 24.85
N ALA A 465 3.15 -12.20 23.63
CA ALA A 465 3.00 -13.44 22.87
C ALA A 465 3.76 -14.61 23.49
N ILE A 466 4.94 -14.35 24.05
CA ILE A 466 5.72 -15.37 24.78
C ILE A 466 4.95 -15.82 26.02
N ILE A 467 4.44 -14.86 26.80
CA ILE A 467 3.66 -15.15 28.01
C ILE A 467 2.44 -16.00 27.63
N ALA A 468 1.63 -15.53 26.67
CA ALA A 468 0.44 -16.24 26.21
C ALA A 468 0.76 -17.67 25.73
N PHE A 469 1.78 -17.81 24.88
CA PHE A 469 2.21 -19.11 24.35
C PHE A 469 2.66 -20.07 25.47
N CYS A 470 3.47 -19.62 26.41
CA CYS A 470 3.97 -20.45 27.51
C CYS A 470 2.82 -21.01 28.36
N PHE A 471 1.82 -20.20 28.71
CA PHE A 471 0.67 -20.66 29.50
C PHE A 471 -0.29 -21.55 28.70
N ILE A 472 -0.52 -21.25 27.42
CA ILE A 472 -1.29 -22.13 26.51
C ILE A 472 -0.60 -23.48 26.36
N ASN A 473 0.70 -23.50 26.10
CA ASN A 473 1.47 -24.72 25.91
C ASN A 473 1.57 -25.54 27.21
N SER A 474 1.61 -24.89 28.39
CA SER A 474 1.59 -25.58 29.69
C SER A 474 0.32 -26.42 29.91
N VAL A 475 -0.81 -26.01 29.32
CA VAL A 475 -2.06 -26.78 29.36
C VAL A 475 -2.08 -27.90 28.31
N ARG A 476 -1.39 -27.71 27.17
CA ARG A 476 -1.36 -28.66 26.04
C ARG A 476 -0.27 -29.74 26.15
N ALA A 477 0.83 -29.46 26.84
CA ALA A 477 1.96 -30.36 26.99
C ALA A 477 1.68 -31.69 27.73
N PRO A 478 0.85 -31.75 28.80
CA PRO A 478 0.65 -33.01 29.50
C PRO A 478 -0.20 -34.01 28.70
N GLU A 479 0.23 -35.28 28.68
CA GLU A 479 -0.49 -36.40 28.01
C GLU A 479 -1.92 -36.60 28.52
N ARG A 480 -2.21 -36.15 29.75
CA ARG A 480 -3.54 -36.14 30.36
C ARG A 480 -4.00 -34.71 30.59
N PRO A 481 -5.24 -34.37 30.23
CA PRO A 481 -5.75 -33.02 30.42
C PRO A 481 -5.71 -32.67 31.92
N PRO A 482 -5.13 -31.52 32.29
CA PRO A 482 -5.03 -31.10 33.69
C PRO A 482 -6.42 -30.87 34.30
N ARG A 483 -6.52 -30.97 35.63
CA ARG A 483 -7.77 -30.67 36.36
C ARG A 483 -8.18 -29.22 36.12
N PHE A 484 -9.48 -28.95 36.11
CA PHE A 484 -10.02 -27.60 35.91
C PHE A 484 -9.40 -26.54 36.85
N SER A 485 -9.15 -26.88 38.11
CA SER A 485 -8.48 -25.98 39.07
C SER A 485 -7.06 -25.59 38.67
N VAL A 486 -6.31 -26.51 38.04
CA VAL A 486 -4.96 -26.23 37.53
C VAL A 486 -5.04 -25.32 36.31
N ILE A 487 -5.99 -25.57 35.40
CA ILE A 487 -6.22 -24.70 34.23
C ILE A 487 -6.62 -23.29 34.67
N LEU A 488 -7.52 -23.17 35.65
CA LEU A 488 -7.93 -21.88 36.21
C LEU A 488 -6.75 -21.15 36.87
N GLY A 489 -5.91 -21.87 37.63
CA GLY A 489 -4.69 -21.32 38.22
C GLY A 489 -3.70 -20.81 37.17
N LEU A 490 -3.48 -21.58 36.10
CA LEU A 490 -2.62 -21.18 34.98
C LEU A 490 -3.19 -19.98 34.22
N ALA A 491 -4.50 -19.94 33.99
CA ALA A 491 -5.17 -18.81 33.34
C ALA A 491 -5.03 -17.52 34.15
N SER A 492 -5.28 -17.58 35.46
CA SER A 492 -5.11 -16.43 36.36
C SER A 492 -3.66 -15.98 36.47
N CYS A 493 -2.71 -16.92 36.52
CA CYS A 493 -1.28 -16.60 36.56
C CYS A 493 -0.83 -15.93 35.25
N GLY A 494 -1.24 -16.45 34.09
CA GLY A 494 -0.94 -15.86 32.79
C GLY A 494 -1.50 -14.44 32.64
N ALA A 495 -2.73 -14.21 33.09
CA ALA A 495 -3.33 -12.88 33.11
C ALA A 495 -2.55 -11.92 34.04
N LEU A 496 -2.20 -12.36 35.25
CA LEU A 496 -1.47 -11.55 36.21
C LEU A 496 -0.07 -11.16 35.71
N VAL A 497 0.67 -12.12 35.14
CA VAL A 497 2.01 -11.85 34.57
C VAL A 497 1.90 -10.88 33.39
N THR A 498 0.89 -11.03 32.53
CA THR A 498 0.63 -10.10 31.42
C THR A 498 0.31 -8.69 31.94
N LEU A 499 -0.52 -8.58 32.99
CA LEU A 499 -0.87 -7.30 33.61
C LEU A 499 0.36 -6.60 34.20
N ILE A 500 1.19 -7.33 34.97
CA ILE A 500 2.42 -6.79 35.56
C ILE A 500 3.36 -6.29 34.45
N TYR A 501 3.52 -7.08 33.39
CA TYR A 501 4.35 -6.70 32.25
C TYR A 501 3.87 -5.40 31.60
N LEU A 502 2.57 -5.28 31.32
CA LEU A 502 2.01 -4.09 30.69
C LEU A 502 2.07 -2.84 31.60
N ILE A 503 1.95 -2.99 32.92
CA ILE A 503 2.15 -1.88 33.87
C ILE A 503 3.60 -1.38 33.81
N VAL A 504 4.58 -2.28 33.80
CA VAL A 504 6.01 -1.94 33.67
C VAL A 504 6.27 -1.27 32.33
N PHE A 505 5.74 -1.84 31.24
CA PHE A 505 5.84 -1.29 29.89
C PHE A 505 5.32 0.15 29.84
N ALA A 506 4.08 0.37 30.28
CA ALA A 506 3.47 1.70 30.28
C ALA A 506 4.25 2.71 31.14
N SER A 507 4.86 2.25 32.23
CA SER A 507 5.71 3.09 33.09
C SER A 507 7.03 3.50 32.44
N ILE A 508 7.56 2.70 31.50
CA ILE A 508 8.81 2.98 30.77
C ILE A 508 8.54 3.83 29.52
N THR A 509 7.41 3.61 28.84
CA THR A 509 7.11 4.31 27.58
C THR A 509 6.57 5.71 27.76
N VAL A 510 6.00 6.03 28.93
CA VAL A 510 5.44 7.35 29.23
C VAL A 510 6.51 8.22 29.89
N SER A 511 6.90 9.31 29.23
CA SER A 511 7.96 10.22 29.70
C SER A 511 7.50 11.19 30.79
N GLN A 512 6.19 11.46 30.91
CA GLN A 512 5.61 12.33 31.94
C GLN A 512 4.33 11.74 32.53
N PRO A 513 4.11 11.79 33.86
CA PRO A 513 2.88 11.28 34.47
C PRO A 513 1.65 12.12 34.08
N CYS A 514 0.47 11.49 34.09
CA CYS A 514 -0.79 12.21 33.89
C CYS A 514 -0.99 13.24 35.01
N MET A 515 -1.38 14.47 34.67
CA MET A 515 -1.54 15.57 35.64
C MET A 515 -3.03 15.75 35.97
N VAL A 516 -3.36 15.81 37.26
CA VAL A 516 -4.74 15.70 37.75
C VAL A 516 -5.03 16.74 38.84
N GLY A 517 -6.24 17.30 38.85
CA GLY A 517 -6.72 18.25 39.86
C GLY A 517 -6.19 19.69 39.75
N ASN A 518 -6.64 20.53 40.68
CA ASN A 518 -6.19 21.93 40.83
C ASN A 518 -5.79 22.17 42.31
N PRO A 519 -4.49 22.29 42.64
CA PRO A 519 -3.33 22.32 41.75
C PRO A 519 -2.99 20.93 41.16
N ALA A 520 -2.36 20.94 39.98
CA ALA A 520 -2.06 19.74 39.21
C ALA A 520 -1.06 18.81 39.93
N GLN A 521 -1.48 17.60 40.27
CA GLN A 521 -0.67 16.55 40.87
C GLN A 521 -0.40 15.42 39.86
N ALA A 522 0.80 14.86 39.90
CA ALA A 522 1.17 13.71 39.07
C ALA A 522 0.49 12.43 39.57
N ALA A 523 -0.37 11.85 38.74
CA ALA A 523 -0.98 10.54 38.94
C ALA A 523 -0.18 9.47 38.18
N SER A 524 0.31 8.45 38.89
CA SER A 524 0.91 7.26 38.27
C SER A 524 -0.18 6.29 37.79
N ILE A 525 0.19 5.36 36.90
CA ILE A 525 -0.75 4.41 36.29
C ILE A 525 -1.53 3.57 37.32
N LEU A 526 -0.90 3.22 38.45
CA LEU A 526 -1.52 2.47 39.55
C LEU A 526 -2.58 3.29 40.30
N LYS A 527 -2.46 4.63 40.32
CA LYS A 527 -3.43 5.52 40.96
C LYS A 527 -4.64 5.81 40.09
N VAL A 528 -4.62 5.48 38.79
CA VAL A 528 -5.74 5.72 37.87
C VAL A 528 -7.03 5.06 38.36
N ILE A 529 -6.94 3.84 38.92
CA ILE A 529 -8.10 3.10 39.45
C ILE A 529 -8.76 3.81 40.65
N SER A 530 -8.02 4.68 41.35
CA SER A 530 -8.52 5.45 42.50
C SER A 530 -9.07 6.83 42.16
N LEU A 531 -8.96 7.26 40.90
CA LEU A 531 -9.49 8.54 40.42
C LEU A 531 -11.00 8.43 40.14
N SER A 532 -11.70 9.57 40.13
CA SER A 532 -13.13 9.63 39.83
C SER A 532 -13.47 10.84 38.96
N GLY A 533 -14.57 10.76 38.21
CA GLY A 533 -15.03 11.86 37.34
C GLY A 533 -14.09 12.13 36.16
N HIS A 534 -13.97 13.39 35.76
CA HIS A 534 -13.21 13.81 34.57
C HIS A 534 -11.70 13.50 34.64
N ASP A 535 -11.16 13.49 35.86
CA ASP A 535 -9.78 13.12 36.16
C ASP A 535 -9.48 11.65 35.84
N LEU A 536 -10.46 10.77 36.07
CA LEU A 536 -10.37 9.36 35.69
C LEU A 536 -10.34 9.22 34.17
N GLU A 537 -11.27 9.86 33.47
CA GLU A 537 -11.41 9.76 32.00
C GLU A 537 -10.12 10.17 31.29
N THR A 538 -9.56 11.31 31.71
CA THR A 538 -8.35 11.89 31.11
C THR A 538 -7.14 10.97 31.29
N CYS A 539 -6.90 10.47 32.51
CA CYS A 539 -5.76 9.59 32.74
C CYS A 539 -5.96 8.17 32.22
N PHE A 540 -7.20 7.68 32.20
CA PHE A 540 -7.55 6.38 31.63
C PHE A 540 -7.26 6.36 30.12
N ALA A 541 -7.63 7.42 29.39
CA ALA A 541 -7.24 7.59 27.99
C ALA A 541 -5.72 7.81 27.83
N TYR A 542 -5.09 8.65 28.66
CA TYR A 542 -3.66 8.96 28.56
C TYR A 542 -2.76 7.72 28.63
N TYR A 543 -3.06 6.78 29.53
CA TYR A 543 -2.28 5.56 29.72
C TYR A 543 -2.74 4.38 28.86
N SER A 544 -3.75 4.56 27.99
CA SER A 544 -4.41 3.47 27.25
C SER A 544 -4.78 2.29 28.17
N THR A 545 -5.33 2.58 29.35
CA THR A 545 -5.55 1.55 30.40
C THR A 545 -6.51 0.44 30.00
N LEU A 546 -7.28 0.60 28.92
CA LEU A 546 -8.08 -0.47 28.34
C LEU A 546 -7.22 -1.67 27.90
N ASP A 547 -6.01 -1.43 27.35
CA ASP A 547 -5.09 -2.49 26.96
C ASP A 547 -4.66 -3.35 28.17
N LEU A 548 -4.52 -2.72 29.34
CA LEU A 548 -4.21 -3.39 30.61
C LEU A 548 -5.33 -4.32 31.08
N ILE A 549 -6.55 -4.16 30.55
CA ILE A 549 -7.70 -5.00 30.89
C ILE A 549 -7.89 -6.06 29.80
N VAL A 550 -7.96 -5.63 28.54
CA VAL A 550 -8.30 -6.49 27.41
C VAL A 550 -7.23 -7.56 27.17
N MET A 551 -5.94 -7.20 27.15
CA MET A 551 -4.88 -8.18 26.87
C MET A 551 -4.80 -9.28 27.95
N PRO A 552 -4.74 -8.99 29.26
CA PRO A 552 -4.78 -10.04 30.28
C PRO A 552 -6.03 -10.93 30.23
N LEU A 553 -7.22 -10.35 29.98
CA LEU A 553 -8.45 -11.12 29.84
C LEU A 553 -8.40 -12.04 28.61
N THR A 554 -7.86 -11.59 27.49
CA THR A 554 -7.73 -12.43 26.30
C THR A 554 -6.77 -13.60 26.52
N VAL A 555 -5.67 -13.40 27.26
CA VAL A 555 -4.78 -14.49 27.70
C VAL A 555 -5.53 -15.45 28.63
N PHE A 556 -6.27 -14.93 29.62
CA PHE A 556 -7.09 -15.73 30.54
C PHE A 556 -8.07 -16.63 29.78
N PHE A 557 -8.87 -16.07 28.87
CA PHE A 557 -9.85 -16.84 28.09
C PHE A 557 -9.19 -17.80 27.09
N SER A 558 -8.01 -17.44 26.56
CA SER A 558 -7.25 -18.33 25.67
C SER A 558 -6.74 -19.59 26.39
N VAL A 559 -6.40 -19.49 27.67
CA VAL A 559 -6.02 -20.65 28.50
C VAL A 559 -7.27 -21.40 29.00
N LEU A 560 -8.27 -20.68 29.50
CA LEU A 560 -9.50 -21.28 30.05
C LEU A 560 -10.33 -22.02 28.99
N GLY A 561 -10.34 -21.53 27.74
CA GLY A 561 -11.09 -22.17 26.66
C GLY A 561 -10.54 -23.54 26.23
N LEU A 562 -9.35 -23.93 26.69
CA LEU A 562 -8.77 -25.26 26.48
C LEU A 562 -9.35 -26.32 27.42
N VAL A 563 -10.23 -25.94 28.36
CA VAL A 563 -10.91 -26.90 29.22
C VAL A 563 -11.66 -27.92 28.35
N PRO A 564 -11.38 -29.23 28.51
CA PRO A 564 -12.03 -30.26 27.72
C PRO A 564 -13.53 -30.24 28.01
N ARG A 565 -14.32 -29.68 27.10
CA ARG A 565 -15.77 -29.75 27.15
C ARG A 565 -16.15 -31.22 26.98
N ARG A 566 -16.42 -31.93 28.09
CA ARG A 566 -17.22 -33.15 28.05
C ARG A 566 -18.62 -32.75 27.57
N LEU A 567 -18.77 -32.63 26.25
CA LEU A 567 -20.07 -32.55 25.60
C LEU A 567 -20.77 -33.89 25.85
N ARG A 568 -21.46 -33.96 26.98
CA ARG A 568 -22.58 -34.87 27.16
C ARG A 568 -23.57 -34.46 26.07
N ARG A 569 -23.58 -35.16 24.93
CA ARG A 569 -24.52 -34.93 23.82
C ARG A 569 -25.92 -34.81 24.44
N PRO A 570 -26.56 -33.63 24.47
CA PRO A 570 -28.00 -33.59 24.59
C PRO A 570 -28.53 -34.05 23.24
N LYS A 571 -29.30 -35.13 23.22
CA LYS A 571 -30.11 -35.53 22.06
C LYS A 571 -31.23 -34.49 21.87
N ILE A 572 -30.90 -33.27 21.46
CA ILE A 572 -31.89 -32.35 20.89
C ILE A 572 -31.27 -31.74 19.64
N LEU A 573 -31.57 -32.46 18.57
CA LEU A 573 -31.38 -32.14 17.18
C LEU A 573 -32.18 -30.87 16.82
N GLY A 574 -31.60 -29.97 16.01
CA GLY A 574 -32.40 -29.37 14.94
C GLY A 574 -32.37 -27.85 14.71
N LYS A 575 -31.99 -26.98 15.65
CA LYS A 575 -32.24 -25.52 15.45
C LYS A 575 -31.13 -24.52 15.79
N ALA A 576 -29.94 -24.96 16.20
CA ALA A 576 -28.86 -24.04 16.56
C ALA A 576 -27.93 -23.65 15.39
N GLN A 577 -28.15 -24.22 14.19
CA GLN A 577 -27.27 -24.00 13.03
C GLN A 577 -27.77 -22.88 12.11
N GLU A 578 -28.99 -22.37 12.31
CA GLU A 578 -29.55 -21.23 11.55
C GLU A 578 -29.17 -19.85 12.12
N ILE A 579 -28.73 -19.76 13.38
CA ILE A 579 -28.39 -18.46 14.01
C ILE A 579 -27.00 -17.95 13.60
N ALA A 580 -26.14 -18.81 13.04
CA ALA A 580 -24.82 -18.43 12.53
C ALA A 580 -24.88 -17.78 11.13
N ALA A 581 -25.96 -17.98 10.37
CA ALA A 581 -26.15 -17.37 9.05
C ALA A 581 -26.76 -15.95 9.14
N THR A 582 -27.46 -15.63 10.24
CA THR A 582 -28.07 -14.32 10.47
C THR A 582 -27.10 -13.26 11.01
N GLY A 583 -25.92 -13.65 11.50
CA GLY A 583 -24.89 -12.70 11.97
C GLY A 583 -24.15 -11.96 10.85
N VAL A 584 -24.09 -12.54 9.65
CA VAL A 584 -23.43 -11.92 8.48
C VAL A 584 -24.35 -10.89 7.80
N ALA A 585 -25.67 -11.02 7.95
CA ALA A 585 -26.65 -10.07 7.41
C ALA A 585 -26.71 -8.74 8.20
N VAL A 586 -26.35 -8.74 9.49
CA VAL A 586 -26.34 -7.52 10.33
C VAL A 586 -25.10 -6.66 10.05
N LEU A 587 -23.99 -7.24 9.58
CA LEU A 587 -22.79 -6.50 9.18
C LEU A 587 -22.95 -5.76 7.85
N LEU A 588 -23.89 -6.17 6.97
CA LEU A 588 -24.18 -5.44 5.73
C LEU A 588 -25.18 -4.29 5.91
N ALA A 589 -25.93 -4.25 7.02
CA ALA A 589 -26.98 -3.27 7.25
C ALA A 589 -26.48 -1.95 7.89
N CYS A 590 -25.31 -1.94 8.53
CA CYS A 590 -24.73 -0.72 9.13
C CYS A 590 -23.88 0.13 8.16
N ALA A 591 -23.68 -0.32 6.92
CA ALA A 591 -22.87 0.38 5.92
C ALA A 591 -23.65 1.37 5.03
N ILE A 592 -24.96 1.56 5.23
CA ILE A 592 -25.82 2.32 4.29
C ILE A 592 -26.36 3.66 4.86
N PHE A 593 -26.12 4.03 6.12
CA PHE A 593 -26.63 5.30 6.68
C PHE A 593 -25.55 6.36 6.92
N LEU A 594 -24.92 6.90 5.87
CA LEU A 594 -24.22 8.20 5.94
C LEU A 594 -24.21 8.89 4.55
N VAL A 595 -25.35 9.45 4.14
CA VAL A 595 -25.38 10.58 3.19
C VAL A 595 -26.47 11.55 3.62
N SER A 596 -26.04 12.77 3.95
CA SER A 596 -26.69 14.07 3.73
C SER A 596 -26.53 14.99 4.94
N SER A 597 -25.57 15.90 4.86
CA SER A 597 -25.62 17.18 5.57
C SER A 597 -25.28 18.27 4.57
N ALA A 598 -26.30 18.97 4.07
CA ALA A 598 -26.13 20.24 3.38
C ALA A 598 -25.76 21.30 4.43
N SER A 599 -24.62 21.94 4.26
CA SER A 599 -24.17 23.06 5.11
C SER A 599 -24.69 24.37 4.52
N SER A 600 -25.31 25.22 5.34
CA SER A 600 -25.68 26.58 4.96
C SER A 600 -24.43 27.44 4.78
N ALA A 601 -24.20 27.96 3.57
CA ALA A 601 -23.08 28.83 3.26
C ALA A 601 -23.32 30.26 3.76
N HIS A 602 -22.43 30.76 4.63
CA HIS A 602 -22.29 32.20 4.89
C HIS A 602 -21.28 32.77 3.89
N THR A 603 -21.69 33.79 3.14
CA THR A 603 -20.86 34.50 2.15
C THR A 603 -19.71 35.24 2.84
N ARG A 604 -18.47 35.11 2.35
CA ARG A 604 -17.25 35.73 2.91
C ARG A 604 -16.71 36.81 1.97
N GLU A 605 -16.43 38.01 2.48
CA GLU A 605 -15.79 39.08 1.69
C GLU A 605 -14.27 38.89 1.59
N ILE A 606 -13.69 39.16 0.42
CA ILE A 606 -12.23 39.14 0.18
C ILE A 606 -11.78 40.33 -0.67
N VAL A 607 -10.56 40.80 -0.45
CA VAL A 607 -9.95 41.92 -1.19
C VAL A 607 -8.98 41.40 -2.26
N ILE A 608 -9.23 41.76 -3.52
CA ILE A 608 -8.39 41.36 -4.67
C ILE A 608 -7.73 42.57 -5.31
N GLY A 609 -6.41 42.53 -5.40
CA GLY A 609 -5.59 43.54 -6.05
C GLY A 609 -5.35 43.26 -7.53
N PHE A 610 -5.63 44.23 -8.39
CA PHE A 610 -5.41 44.15 -9.84
C PHE A 610 -4.41 45.21 -10.29
N ARG A 611 -3.56 44.87 -11.27
CA ARG A 611 -2.69 45.84 -11.91
C ARG A 611 -3.47 46.71 -12.87
N THR A 612 -2.99 47.95 -13.03
CA THR A 612 -3.60 48.93 -13.91
C THR A 612 -2.82 49.11 -15.22
N ASP A 613 -1.60 48.62 -15.29
CA ASP A 613 -0.57 49.04 -16.25
C ASP A 613 0.11 47.89 -17.02
N ILE A 614 -0.40 46.65 -17.04
CA ILE A 614 0.29 45.54 -17.75
C ILE A 614 -0.61 44.77 -18.72
N PRO A 615 -1.06 45.39 -19.84
CA PRO A 615 -1.72 44.64 -20.91
C PRO A 615 -0.73 43.63 -21.54
N PRO A 616 -1.18 42.41 -21.92
CA PRO A 616 -2.56 41.93 -21.89
C PRO A 616 -2.93 41.13 -20.63
N PHE A 617 -2.19 41.24 -19.52
CA PHE A 617 -2.40 40.42 -18.32
C PHE A 617 -3.39 41.01 -17.32
N SER A 618 -3.20 42.26 -16.91
CA SER A 618 -4.04 42.92 -15.90
C SER A 618 -3.87 44.44 -16.04
N TYR A 619 -4.91 45.12 -16.51
CA TYR A 619 -4.87 46.56 -16.76
C TYR A 619 -6.27 47.18 -16.64
N LEU A 620 -6.30 48.49 -16.45
CA LEU A 620 -7.53 49.26 -16.48
C LEU A 620 -7.73 49.82 -17.90
N PRO A 621 -8.83 49.49 -18.61
CA PRO A 621 -9.09 50.05 -19.92
C PRO A 621 -9.46 51.55 -19.85
N PRO A 622 -9.43 52.26 -20.99
CA PRO A 622 -9.95 53.63 -21.08
C PRO A 622 -11.44 53.72 -20.65
N PRO A 623 -11.92 54.90 -20.22
CA PRO A 623 -13.26 55.08 -19.63
C PRO A 623 -14.43 54.52 -20.47
N ASP A 624 -14.32 54.55 -21.80
CA ASP A 624 -15.37 54.13 -22.73
C ASP A 624 -15.60 52.59 -22.77
N GLY A 625 -14.81 51.81 -22.02
CA GLY A 625 -14.87 50.34 -21.98
C GLY A 625 -14.96 49.72 -20.59
N ILE A 626 -15.25 50.50 -19.54
CA ILE A 626 -15.28 50.02 -18.15
C ILE A 626 -16.60 49.30 -17.86
N ASN A 627 -16.51 48.03 -17.45
CA ASN A 627 -17.63 47.28 -16.89
C ASN A 627 -17.65 47.49 -15.36
N GLU A 628 -18.72 48.05 -14.80
CA GLU A 628 -18.83 48.33 -13.36
C GLU A 628 -18.60 47.10 -12.46
N LYS A 629 -18.91 45.90 -12.94
CA LYS A 629 -18.71 44.65 -12.18
C LYS A 629 -17.31 44.05 -12.35
N ARG A 630 -16.69 44.25 -13.52
CA ARG A 630 -15.36 43.72 -13.88
C ARG A 630 -14.52 44.83 -14.54
N PRO A 631 -14.09 45.84 -13.77
CA PRO A 631 -13.40 47.01 -14.32
C PRO A 631 -12.01 46.68 -14.89
N TYR A 632 -11.35 45.63 -14.41
CA TYR A 632 -10.01 45.24 -14.87
C TYR A 632 -10.09 44.23 -16.01
N LEU A 633 -9.23 44.39 -17.01
CA LEU A 633 -9.14 43.53 -18.19
C LEU A 633 -7.78 42.84 -18.29
N GLY A 634 -7.75 41.72 -19.00
CA GLY A 634 -6.53 40.95 -19.27
C GLY A 634 -6.64 39.49 -18.84
N TYR A 635 -5.67 38.68 -19.27
CA TYR A 635 -5.62 37.24 -19.02
C TYR A 635 -5.67 36.89 -17.52
N LEU A 636 -4.83 37.53 -16.70
CA LEU A 636 -4.78 37.26 -15.26
C LEU A 636 -5.96 37.90 -14.52
N ALA A 637 -6.44 39.06 -14.98
CA ALA A 637 -7.64 39.67 -14.41
C ALA A 637 -8.87 38.78 -14.61
N GLU A 638 -9.06 38.29 -15.83
CA GLU A 638 -10.18 37.39 -16.17
C GLU A 638 -10.05 36.02 -15.53
N LEU A 639 -8.84 35.46 -15.46
CA LEU A 639 -8.59 34.23 -14.70
C LEU A 639 -8.99 34.38 -13.22
N CYS A 640 -8.66 35.51 -12.60
CA CYS A 640 -9.07 35.80 -11.23
C CYS A 640 -10.59 35.91 -11.07
N TYR A 641 -11.30 36.56 -11.99
CA TYR A 641 -12.77 36.57 -11.93
C TYR A 641 -13.35 35.14 -12.06
N GLU A 642 -12.84 34.33 -12.98
CA GLU A 642 -13.32 32.95 -13.18
C GLU A 642 -13.04 32.02 -11.98
N ILE A 643 -11.96 32.30 -11.22
CA ILE A 643 -11.65 31.58 -9.98
C ILE A 643 -12.76 31.79 -8.94
N PHE A 644 -13.23 33.03 -8.77
CA PHE A 644 -14.20 33.40 -7.74
C PHE A 644 -15.66 33.43 -8.20
N ASP A 645 -15.92 33.32 -9.51
CA ASP A 645 -17.27 33.17 -10.04
C ASP A 645 -17.98 31.94 -9.48
N ASN A 646 -19.26 32.11 -9.14
CA ASN A 646 -20.11 31.07 -8.53
C ASN A 646 -19.57 30.50 -7.21
N SER A 647 -18.80 31.28 -6.46
CA SER A 647 -18.30 30.91 -5.13
C SER A 647 -19.04 31.67 -4.03
N ASP A 648 -18.83 31.23 -2.78
CA ASP A 648 -19.33 31.92 -1.58
C ASP A 648 -18.54 33.20 -1.23
N TYR A 649 -17.64 33.64 -2.13
CA TYR A 649 -16.81 34.82 -1.91
C TYR A 649 -17.38 36.06 -2.59
N GLN A 650 -17.42 37.18 -1.86
CA GLN A 650 -17.73 38.50 -2.40
C GLN A 650 -16.45 39.30 -2.63
N LEU A 651 -16.27 39.79 -3.85
CA LEU A 651 -15.04 40.44 -4.30
C LEU A 651 -15.05 41.95 -4.03
N ILE A 652 -14.08 42.43 -3.26
CA ILE A 652 -13.71 43.85 -3.14
C ILE A 652 -12.47 44.05 -4.01
N GLN A 653 -12.56 44.89 -5.05
CA GLN A 653 -11.52 45.02 -6.07
C GLN A 653 -10.73 46.31 -5.86
N VAL A 654 -9.40 46.23 -5.84
CA VAL A 654 -8.52 47.38 -5.59
C VAL A 654 -7.43 47.55 -6.64
N PRO A 655 -7.10 48.79 -7.04
CA PRO A 655 -6.02 49.07 -7.97
C PRO A 655 -4.65 48.96 -7.29
N ILE A 656 -3.71 48.32 -7.98
CA ILE A 656 -2.34 48.10 -7.52
C ILE A 656 -1.35 48.48 -8.65
N ASN A 657 -0.14 48.89 -8.28
CA ASN A 657 0.96 49.19 -9.20
C ASN A 657 2.20 48.31 -8.91
N GLY A 658 3.18 48.34 -9.80
CA GLY A 658 4.37 47.48 -9.70
C GLY A 658 5.22 47.69 -8.43
N ARG A 659 5.09 48.85 -7.76
CA ARG A 659 5.88 49.22 -6.57
C ARG A 659 5.22 48.86 -5.26
N ASN A 660 3.90 49.05 -5.16
CA ASN A 660 3.16 48.84 -3.91
C ASN A 660 2.54 47.45 -3.79
N ARG A 661 2.55 46.63 -4.86
CA ARG A 661 1.87 45.33 -4.91
C ARG A 661 2.19 44.37 -3.76
N PHE A 662 3.45 44.26 -3.35
CA PHE A 662 3.84 43.38 -2.25
C PHE A 662 3.65 44.03 -0.88
N ALA A 663 3.67 45.37 -0.82
CA ALA A 663 3.36 46.11 0.40
C ALA A 663 1.86 46.05 0.75
N ALA A 664 0.99 46.14 -0.26
CA ALA A 664 -0.47 46.08 -0.12
C ALA A 664 -1.00 44.73 0.43
N MET A 665 -0.24 43.65 0.28
CA MET A 665 -0.54 42.36 0.91
C MET A 665 -0.18 42.32 2.41
N ARG A 666 0.77 43.18 2.83
CA ARG A 666 1.34 43.18 4.19
C ARG A 666 0.75 44.27 5.07
N GLN A 667 0.43 45.41 4.47
CA GLN A 667 -0.04 46.63 5.14
C GLN A 667 -1.47 46.96 4.68
N PRO A 668 -2.31 47.49 5.58
CA PRO A 668 -3.63 48.02 5.23
C PRO A 668 -3.57 49.06 4.12
N LEU A 669 -4.54 49.03 3.21
CA LEU A 669 -4.71 50.07 2.20
C LEU A 669 -5.63 51.18 2.76
N PRO A 670 -5.25 52.47 2.64
CA PRO A 670 -6.11 53.58 3.05
C PRO A 670 -7.45 53.64 2.31
N GLU A 671 -7.49 53.06 1.11
CA GLU A 671 -8.65 53.08 0.21
C GLU A 671 -9.74 52.06 0.60
N VAL A 672 -9.44 51.08 1.45
CA VAL A 672 -10.39 50.03 1.87
C VAL A 672 -10.28 49.78 3.37
N GLU A 673 -11.02 50.56 4.19
CA GLU A 673 -11.30 50.33 5.63
C GLU A 673 -10.20 49.58 6.43
N ASP A 674 -8.93 49.95 6.30
CA ASP A 674 -7.79 49.27 6.93
C ASP A 674 -7.64 47.75 6.64
N ARG A 675 -8.18 47.26 5.51
CA ARG A 675 -8.01 45.87 5.03
C ARG A 675 -6.79 45.73 4.13
N LYS A 676 -6.20 44.53 4.14
CA LYS A 676 -5.06 44.15 3.30
C LYS A 676 -5.56 43.46 2.03
N VAL A 677 -4.73 43.39 1.00
CA VAL A 677 -5.02 42.56 -0.18
C VAL A 677 -4.87 41.08 0.19
N ASP A 678 -5.88 40.28 -0.13
CA ASP A 678 -5.91 38.83 0.12
C ASP A 678 -5.39 38.04 -1.08
N VAL A 679 -5.68 38.50 -2.31
CA VAL A 679 -5.20 37.88 -3.56
C VAL A 679 -4.70 38.96 -4.52
N LEU A 680 -3.49 38.78 -5.04
CA LEU A 680 -2.89 39.64 -6.04
C LEU A 680 -2.96 39.01 -7.43
N CYS A 681 -3.74 39.63 -8.31
CA CYS A 681 -3.97 39.24 -9.71
C CYS A 681 -3.02 40.00 -10.64
N ASP A 682 -1.75 39.60 -10.60
CA ASP A 682 -0.62 40.22 -11.28
C ASP A 682 0.31 39.15 -11.89
N ALA A 683 1.08 39.55 -12.90
CA ALA A 683 2.17 38.78 -13.50
C ALA A 683 3.39 38.75 -12.56
N VAL A 684 3.25 38.07 -11.42
CA VAL A 684 4.32 37.93 -10.42
C VAL A 684 5.14 36.70 -10.76
N THR A 685 6.42 36.88 -11.12
CA THR A 685 7.34 35.74 -11.26
C THR A 685 7.52 35.03 -9.92
N VAL A 686 7.37 33.70 -9.91
CA VAL A 686 7.74 32.84 -8.78
C VAL A 686 9.26 32.89 -8.59
N ARG A 687 9.69 33.46 -7.45
CA ARG A 687 11.09 33.51 -7.01
C ARG A 687 11.15 33.21 -5.53
N LEU A 688 11.73 32.07 -5.18
CA LEU A 688 11.84 31.61 -3.79
C LEU A 688 13.02 32.25 -3.05
N ASP A 689 13.96 32.83 -3.79
CA ASP A 689 15.13 33.57 -3.30
C ASP A 689 14.83 35.05 -3.01
N ASP A 690 13.64 35.55 -3.38
CA ASP A 690 13.23 36.93 -3.16
C ASP A 690 12.43 37.06 -1.84
N PRO A 691 13.00 37.65 -0.78
CA PRO A 691 12.33 37.80 0.51
C PRO A 691 11.13 38.75 0.46
N GLU A 692 11.10 39.70 -0.48
CA GLU A 692 9.97 40.63 -0.61
C GLU A 692 8.71 39.89 -1.09
N ARG A 693 8.85 38.95 -2.01
CA ARG A 693 7.73 38.16 -2.56
C ARG A 693 7.29 37.05 -1.62
N THR A 694 8.24 36.29 -1.07
CA THR A 694 7.96 35.17 -0.16
C THR A 694 7.39 35.62 1.18
N SER A 695 7.69 36.85 1.64
CA SER A 695 7.06 37.43 2.83
C SER A 695 5.69 38.06 2.56
N ALA A 696 5.36 38.37 1.30
CA ALA A 696 4.08 38.98 0.94
C ALA A 696 2.95 37.96 0.77
N GLY A 697 3.24 36.71 0.43
CA GLY A 697 2.21 35.68 0.28
C GLY A 697 2.73 34.31 -0.15
N VAL A 698 1.80 33.38 -0.36
CA VAL A 698 2.04 32.05 -0.96
C VAL A 698 1.64 32.08 -2.43
N PHE A 699 2.48 31.51 -3.29
CA PHE A 699 2.21 31.43 -4.72
C PHE A 699 1.20 30.31 -5.04
N SER A 700 0.21 30.63 -5.88
CA SER A 700 -0.66 29.62 -6.53
C SER A 700 0.16 28.67 -7.42
N PRO A 701 -0.45 27.60 -7.98
CA PRO A 701 0.11 26.95 -9.15
C PRO A 701 0.46 27.99 -10.22
N ILE A 702 1.49 27.72 -11.01
CA ILE A 702 1.91 28.61 -12.10
C ILE A 702 0.74 28.68 -13.11
N VAL A 703 0.34 29.87 -13.51
CA VAL A 703 -0.81 30.12 -14.40
C VAL A 703 -0.41 30.66 -15.78
N PHE A 704 0.85 31.08 -15.92
CA PHE A 704 1.44 31.52 -17.16
C PHE A 704 2.96 31.37 -17.11
N VAL A 705 3.62 31.27 -18.27
CA VAL A 705 5.08 31.29 -18.40
C VAL A 705 5.45 32.29 -19.49
N SER A 706 6.32 33.22 -19.11
CA SER A 706 6.91 34.23 -19.99
C SER A 706 8.43 34.06 -20.00
N GLY A 707 9.12 34.99 -20.66
CA GLY A 707 10.57 35.14 -20.57
C GLY A 707 10.98 36.59 -20.84
N VAL A 708 12.07 37.03 -20.19
CA VAL A 708 12.61 38.36 -20.46
C VAL A 708 13.16 38.39 -21.89
N SER A 709 12.68 39.32 -22.69
CA SER A 709 13.11 39.58 -24.06
C SER A 709 13.38 41.08 -24.21
N TYR A 710 13.52 41.54 -25.46
CA TYR A 710 13.72 42.95 -25.75
C TYR A 710 13.05 43.39 -27.05
N LEU A 711 12.55 44.62 -27.05
CA LEU A 711 12.24 45.36 -28.26
C LEU A 711 13.44 46.22 -28.62
N TRP A 712 13.81 46.21 -29.89
CA TRP A 712 14.88 47.05 -30.42
C TRP A 712 14.32 48.08 -31.38
N ARG A 713 14.76 49.34 -31.27
CA ARG A 713 14.48 50.40 -32.23
C ARG A 713 15.79 51.04 -32.70
N SER A 714 16.09 50.92 -33.99
CA SER A 714 17.29 51.53 -34.59
C SER A 714 16.92 52.80 -35.35
N VAL A 715 17.66 53.88 -35.10
CA VAL A 715 17.56 55.17 -35.82
C VAL A 715 18.77 55.39 -36.75
N ARG A 716 19.68 54.39 -36.84
CA ARG A 716 20.86 54.37 -37.74
C ARG A 716 21.75 55.62 -37.65
N ARG A 717 22.19 55.96 -36.44
CA ARG A 717 23.40 56.77 -36.23
C ARG A 717 24.31 55.96 -35.31
N PHE A 718 25.58 55.75 -35.69
CA PHE A 718 26.60 55.10 -34.86
C PHE A 718 26.80 55.88 -33.55
N ARG A 719 25.95 55.63 -32.55
CA ARG A 719 25.88 56.30 -31.24
C ARG A 719 25.55 55.28 -30.16
N ASP A 720 25.75 55.67 -28.89
CA ASP A 720 25.43 54.86 -27.72
C ASP A 720 24.01 54.30 -27.77
N VAL A 721 23.87 53.08 -27.24
CA VAL A 721 22.59 52.36 -27.16
C VAL A 721 22.01 52.52 -25.77
N GLU A 722 20.78 53.01 -25.70
CA GLU A 722 20.08 53.13 -24.43
C GLU A 722 19.22 51.89 -24.15
N VAL A 723 19.35 51.34 -22.95
CA VAL A 723 18.69 50.10 -22.53
C VAL A 723 17.77 50.40 -21.36
N GLY A 724 16.47 50.48 -21.66
CA GLY A 724 15.42 50.71 -20.69
C GLY A 724 14.86 49.41 -20.11
N TYR A 725 14.62 49.40 -18.81
CA TYR A 725 14.03 48.27 -18.08
C TYR A 725 13.25 48.76 -16.86
N LEU A 726 12.35 47.93 -16.33
CA LEU A 726 11.64 48.23 -15.08
C LEU A 726 12.57 48.00 -13.88
N GLY A 727 12.72 49.00 -13.00
CA GLY A 727 13.51 48.84 -11.77
C GLY A 727 12.93 47.80 -10.81
N ASN A 728 13.78 47.10 -10.05
CA ASN A 728 13.41 46.02 -9.14
C ASN A 728 12.68 44.85 -9.83
N SER A 729 12.95 44.64 -11.12
CA SER A 729 12.39 43.54 -11.90
C SER A 729 13.45 42.56 -12.36
N THR A 730 13.00 41.45 -12.94
CA THR A 730 13.85 40.41 -13.53
C THR A 730 14.65 40.96 -14.72
N ALA A 731 14.06 41.92 -15.45
CA ALA A 731 14.65 42.62 -16.59
C ALA A 731 15.87 43.46 -16.20
N GLU A 732 15.97 43.95 -14.96
CA GLU A 732 17.14 44.71 -14.50
C GLU A 732 18.42 43.88 -14.54
N ARG A 733 18.35 42.61 -14.11
CA ARG A 733 19.51 41.70 -14.17
C ARG A 733 19.90 41.41 -15.61
N VAL A 734 18.92 41.12 -16.46
CA VAL A 734 19.15 40.83 -17.88
C VAL A 734 19.73 42.05 -18.60
N ALA A 735 19.28 43.26 -18.28
CA ALA A 735 19.82 44.49 -18.84
C ALA A 735 21.30 44.70 -18.46
N LYS A 736 21.65 44.47 -17.19
CA LYS A 736 23.03 44.55 -16.71
C LYS A 736 23.92 43.48 -17.37
N GLU A 737 23.43 42.26 -17.50
CA GLU A 737 24.18 41.16 -18.15
C GLU A 737 24.31 41.35 -19.66
N ALA A 738 23.26 41.79 -20.35
CA ALA A 738 23.30 42.08 -21.79
C ALA A 738 24.40 43.09 -22.14
N CYS A 739 24.65 44.02 -21.21
CA CYS A 739 25.72 44.99 -21.28
C CYS A 739 27.11 44.36 -21.15
N THR A 740 27.32 43.48 -20.16
CA THR A 740 28.63 42.89 -19.86
C THR A 740 29.08 41.87 -20.91
N VAL A 741 28.14 41.12 -21.49
CA VAL A 741 28.44 40.12 -22.53
C VAL A 741 28.41 40.71 -23.95
N ASP A 742 28.18 42.01 -24.08
CA ASP A 742 27.98 42.70 -25.36
C ASP A 742 26.95 41.98 -26.25
N ALA A 743 25.74 41.77 -25.71
CA ALA A 743 24.68 41.00 -26.37
C ALA A 743 24.29 41.55 -27.75
N LEU A 744 24.49 42.85 -27.97
CA LEU A 744 24.14 43.57 -29.19
C LEU A 744 25.35 43.76 -30.11
N ARG A 745 26.51 43.19 -29.75
CA ARG A 745 27.76 43.16 -30.52
C ARG A 745 28.21 44.57 -30.95
N LEU A 746 28.17 45.52 -30.03
CA LEU A 746 28.64 46.89 -30.24
C LEU A 746 30.18 46.97 -30.26
N GLY A 747 30.85 46.00 -29.65
CA GLY A 747 32.29 45.88 -29.62
C GLY A 747 32.93 45.56 -30.98
N SER A 748 34.21 45.87 -31.11
CA SER A 748 35.05 45.51 -32.26
C SER A 748 36.18 44.58 -31.81
N SER A 749 36.81 43.86 -32.73
CA SER A 749 37.83 42.82 -32.46
C SER A 749 38.87 43.26 -31.41
N GLY A 750 38.67 42.83 -30.16
CA GLY A 750 39.58 43.08 -29.03
C GLY A 750 39.21 44.22 -28.07
N LYS A 751 38.08 44.93 -28.25
CA LYS A 751 37.62 45.99 -27.34
C LYS A 751 36.13 45.86 -27.03
N THR A 752 35.80 45.73 -25.74
CA THR A 752 34.42 45.68 -25.23
C THR A 752 33.83 47.09 -25.11
N PRO A 753 32.52 47.26 -25.36
CA PRO A 753 31.83 48.53 -25.12
C PRO A 753 31.74 48.86 -23.62
N ASP A 754 31.75 50.15 -23.30
CA ASP A 754 31.58 50.60 -21.92
C ASP A 754 30.11 50.49 -21.48
N CYS A 755 29.91 50.15 -20.20
CA CYS A 755 28.60 50.01 -19.59
C CYS A 755 28.45 51.01 -18.45
N PHE A 756 27.48 51.93 -18.52
CA PHE A 756 27.21 52.86 -17.42
C PHE A 756 25.72 53.08 -17.16
N MET A 757 25.42 53.41 -15.91
CA MET A 757 24.07 53.82 -15.49
C MET A 757 23.81 55.24 -15.98
N GLY A 758 22.77 55.42 -16.79
CA GLY A 758 22.40 56.73 -17.32
C GLY A 758 21.90 57.67 -16.23
N GLN A 759 22.26 58.95 -16.32
CA GLN A 759 21.71 59.95 -15.43
C GLN A 759 20.21 60.17 -15.72
N PRO A 760 19.38 60.60 -14.74
CA PRO A 760 17.95 60.85 -14.96
C PRO A 760 17.63 61.88 -16.06
N THR A 761 18.61 62.68 -16.48
CA THR A 761 18.51 63.62 -17.60
C THR A 761 18.82 62.98 -18.96
N GLU A 762 19.60 61.90 -18.98
CA GLU A 762 19.96 61.15 -20.19
C GLU A 762 18.84 60.16 -20.57
N CYS A 763 18.14 59.60 -19.58
CA CYS A 763 17.07 58.64 -19.77
C CYS A 763 15.67 59.26 -19.93
N ARG A 764 15.54 60.53 -20.37
CA ARG A 764 14.23 61.20 -20.52
C ARG A 764 13.61 60.98 -21.90
N ALA A 765 12.27 60.92 -21.94
CA ALA A 765 11.51 60.81 -23.18
C ALA A 765 11.67 62.07 -24.08
N GLU A 766 11.81 63.26 -23.49
CA GLU A 766 12.09 64.49 -24.20
C GLU A 766 13.49 65.00 -23.86
N MET A 767 14.42 64.93 -24.82
CA MET A 767 15.46 65.95 -24.86
C MET A 767 14.77 67.22 -25.37
N THR A 768 14.56 68.21 -24.49
CA THR A 768 14.48 69.61 -24.95
C THR A 768 15.60 69.78 -25.96
N ALA A 769 15.30 70.34 -27.13
CA ALA A 769 16.27 70.66 -28.16
C ALA A 769 17.31 71.65 -27.61
N VAL A 770 18.21 71.16 -26.75
CA VAL A 770 19.29 71.92 -26.16
C VAL A 770 20.39 71.90 -27.19
N ARG A 771 20.37 72.98 -27.97
CA ARG A 771 21.46 73.59 -28.72
C ARG A 771 22.20 72.62 -29.63
N SER A 772 22.19 72.95 -30.92
CA SER A 772 23.33 72.74 -31.80
C SER A 772 24.63 72.87 -30.97
N ARG A 773 25.18 71.75 -30.49
CA ARG A 773 26.58 71.71 -30.11
C ARG A 773 27.30 72.08 -31.39
N ASP A 774 28.15 73.09 -31.27
CA ASP A 774 29.04 73.55 -32.34
C ASP A 774 29.53 72.35 -33.16
N PRO A 775 29.63 72.47 -34.50
CA PRO A 775 30.10 71.37 -35.33
C PRO A 775 31.41 70.86 -34.73
N GLU A 776 31.34 69.71 -34.06
CA GLU A 776 32.53 69.00 -33.60
C GLU A 776 33.42 68.89 -34.83
N PRO A 777 34.72 69.24 -34.72
CA PRO A 777 35.62 69.19 -35.86
C PRO A 777 35.45 67.82 -36.50
N THR A 778 35.22 67.81 -37.82
CA THR A 778 34.90 66.61 -38.61
C THR A 778 35.90 65.50 -38.27
N LYS A 779 35.52 64.65 -37.30
CA LYS A 779 36.25 63.43 -36.98
C LYS A 779 36.35 62.66 -38.28
N SER A 780 37.56 62.26 -38.66
CA SER A 780 37.73 61.53 -39.91
C SER A 780 36.85 60.27 -39.88
N LEU A 781 36.40 59.75 -41.03
CA LEU A 781 35.64 58.48 -41.09
C LEU A 781 36.36 57.34 -40.34
N LYS A 782 37.69 57.44 -40.22
CA LYS A 782 38.56 56.53 -39.46
C LYS A 782 38.45 56.70 -37.95
N GLU A 783 38.22 57.92 -37.44
CA GLU A 783 37.99 58.20 -36.02
C GLU A 783 36.55 57.88 -35.61
N ILE A 784 35.57 58.16 -36.48
CA ILE A 784 34.17 57.76 -36.27
C ILE A 784 34.05 56.23 -36.26
N GLY A 785 34.75 55.54 -37.16
CA GLY A 785 34.81 54.08 -37.19
C GLY A 785 35.63 53.45 -36.05
N ALA A 786 36.41 54.23 -35.29
CA ALA A 786 37.20 53.76 -34.16
C ALA A 786 36.52 53.96 -32.79
N ALA A 787 35.44 54.75 -32.73
CA ALA A 787 34.64 54.95 -31.53
C ALA A 787 33.69 53.76 -31.33
N ILE A 788 33.80 53.10 -30.16
CA ILE A 788 32.94 51.97 -29.80
C ILE A 788 31.72 52.54 -29.06
N PRO A 789 30.49 52.29 -29.54
CA PRO A 789 29.27 52.73 -28.85
C PRO A 789 29.19 52.14 -27.45
N ALA A 790 28.75 52.94 -26.47
CA ALA A 790 28.52 52.46 -25.12
C ALA A 790 27.07 52.03 -24.90
N TYR A 791 26.83 51.27 -23.83
CA TYR A 791 25.50 50.95 -23.31
C TYR A 791 25.13 51.90 -22.17
N VAL A 792 23.94 52.52 -22.26
CA VAL A 792 23.38 53.40 -21.23
C VAL A 792 22.18 52.72 -20.58
N LEU A 793 22.32 52.29 -19.32
CA LEU A 793 21.26 51.61 -18.58
C LEU A 793 20.26 52.62 -17.99
N CYS A 794 18.98 52.52 -18.37
CA CYS A 794 17.91 53.46 -18.03
C CYS A 794 16.78 52.79 -17.22
N PRO A 795 16.84 52.79 -15.87
CA PRO A 795 15.77 52.22 -15.04
C PRO A 795 14.52 53.12 -15.07
N MET A 796 13.36 52.52 -15.32
CA MET A 796 12.05 53.18 -15.34
C MET A 796 11.15 52.73 -14.19
N GLN A 797 10.13 53.54 -13.88
CA GLN A 797 9.26 53.35 -12.72
C GLN A 797 8.10 52.37 -12.98
N ASP A 798 7.57 52.40 -14.19
CA ASP A 798 6.44 51.59 -14.65
C ASP A 798 6.59 51.33 -16.15
N HIS A 799 5.73 50.46 -16.68
CA HIS A 799 5.79 50.07 -18.08
C HIS A 799 5.22 51.15 -19.03
N ASP A 800 4.45 52.13 -18.53
CA ASP A 800 3.91 53.23 -19.33
C ASP A 800 4.99 54.27 -19.65
N GLN A 801 5.75 54.68 -18.64
CA GLN A 801 6.94 55.53 -18.80
C GLN A 801 7.97 54.87 -19.71
N LEU A 802 8.12 53.54 -19.59
CA LEU A 802 9.11 52.80 -20.36
C LEU A 802 8.74 52.69 -21.84
N ILE A 803 7.46 52.44 -22.19
CA ILE A 803 7.03 52.44 -23.59
C ILE A 803 7.02 53.86 -24.19
N GLU A 804 6.65 54.88 -23.40
CA GLU A 804 6.73 56.28 -23.81
C GLU A 804 8.18 56.68 -24.13
N TRP A 805 9.12 56.37 -23.23
CA TRP A 805 10.54 56.57 -23.49
C TRP A 805 11.01 55.79 -24.72
N PHE A 806 10.65 54.51 -24.87
CA PHE A 806 11.08 53.69 -26.00
C PHE A 806 10.59 54.26 -27.35
N CYS A 807 9.35 54.74 -27.39
CA CYS A 807 8.72 55.29 -28.58
C CYS A 807 8.98 56.79 -28.78
N SER A 808 9.60 57.48 -27.83
CA SER A 808 9.97 58.90 -27.99
C SER A 808 11.08 59.09 -29.04
N ASN A 809 11.09 60.24 -29.69
CA ASN A 809 12.08 60.56 -30.72
C ASN A 809 13.40 61.00 -30.07
N THR A 810 14.39 60.11 -30.08
CA THR A 810 15.76 60.39 -29.65
C THR A 810 16.74 60.08 -30.77
N ASP A 811 17.90 60.72 -30.72
CA ASP A 811 19.02 60.54 -31.65
C ASP A 811 19.81 59.23 -31.46
N ARG A 812 19.33 58.32 -30.59
CA ARG A 812 20.02 57.09 -30.13
C ARG A 812 19.15 55.86 -30.37
N ASP A 813 19.83 54.74 -30.58
CA ASP A 813 19.18 53.43 -30.65
C ASP A 813 18.69 53.04 -29.24
N LYS A 814 17.49 52.48 -29.18
CA LYS A 814 16.80 52.18 -27.92
C LYS A 814 16.43 50.71 -27.84
N VAL A 815 16.56 50.18 -26.63
CA VAL A 815 16.25 48.80 -26.29
C VAL A 815 15.34 48.81 -25.09
N TYR A 816 14.16 48.22 -25.22
CA TYR A 816 13.24 48.01 -24.11
C TYR A 816 13.31 46.54 -23.70
N ILE A 817 13.95 46.26 -22.56
CA ILE A 817 14.03 44.93 -21.95
C ILE A 817 12.88 44.72 -20.97
N GLY A 818 12.22 43.58 -21.08
CA GLY A 818 11.13 43.18 -20.20
C GLY A 818 10.55 41.83 -20.61
N ASP A 819 9.62 41.33 -19.82
CA ASP A 819 8.90 40.10 -20.14
C ASP A 819 8.19 40.24 -21.49
N ARG A 820 8.44 39.29 -22.39
CA ARG A 820 8.12 39.41 -23.82
C ARG A 820 6.65 39.79 -24.07
N GLU A 821 5.74 39.11 -23.39
CA GLU A 821 4.31 39.34 -23.57
C GLU A 821 3.87 40.71 -23.03
N ILE A 822 4.56 41.25 -22.00
CA ILE A 822 4.30 42.59 -21.47
C ILE A 822 4.80 43.66 -22.44
N ILE A 823 6.04 43.56 -22.93
CA ILE A 823 6.62 44.58 -23.82
C ILE A 823 5.87 44.64 -25.17
N LEU A 824 5.45 43.47 -25.70
CA LEU A 824 4.61 43.40 -26.90
C LEU A 824 3.20 43.94 -26.63
N GLY A 825 2.61 43.60 -25.48
CA GLY A 825 1.31 44.12 -25.07
C GLY A 825 1.30 45.64 -24.94
N LYS A 826 2.35 46.23 -24.36
CA LYS A 826 2.52 47.68 -24.28
C LYS A 826 2.69 48.34 -25.63
N LEU A 827 3.50 47.76 -26.52
CA LEU A 827 3.65 48.29 -27.88
C LEU A 827 2.32 48.24 -28.66
N ALA A 828 1.56 47.15 -28.51
CA ALA A 828 0.24 47.01 -29.13
C ALA A 828 -0.75 48.03 -28.57
N ALA A 829 -0.80 48.21 -27.24
CA ALA A 829 -1.65 49.21 -26.59
C ALA A 829 -1.28 50.64 -27.00
N TRP A 830 0.02 50.96 -27.08
CA TRP A 830 0.52 52.26 -27.55
C TRP A 830 0.04 52.58 -28.96
N ARG A 831 0.15 51.61 -29.88
CA ARG A 831 -0.33 51.74 -31.26
C ARG A 831 -1.85 51.83 -31.35
N ALA A 832 -2.58 51.04 -30.55
CA ALA A 832 -4.04 51.08 -30.49
C ALA A 832 -4.57 52.43 -29.99
N ALA A 833 -3.82 53.12 -29.13
CA ALA A 833 -4.10 54.50 -28.71
C ALA A 833 -3.78 55.57 -29.78
N GLY A 834 -3.47 55.16 -31.01
CA GLY A 834 -3.15 56.06 -32.13
C GLY A 834 -1.76 56.70 -32.05
N ARG A 835 -0.89 56.26 -31.13
CA ARG A 835 0.46 56.81 -30.97
C ARG A 835 1.45 56.07 -31.88
N SER A 836 2.33 56.83 -32.55
CA SER A 836 3.32 56.26 -33.47
C SER A 836 4.50 55.62 -32.73
N CYS A 837 4.96 54.46 -33.22
CA CYS A 837 6.21 53.83 -32.78
C CYS A 837 6.76 52.95 -33.92
N THR A 838 7.61 53.55 -34.76
CA THR A 838 8.17 52.94 -35.99
C THR A 838 9.52 52.27 -35.73
N ASP A 839 9.96 51.44 -36.69
CA ASP A 839 11.31 50.83 -36.71
C ASP A 839 11.61 49.89 -35.54
N VAL A 840 10.55 49.32 -34.95
CA VAL A 840 10.64 48.36 -33.86
C VAL A 840 10.84 46.95 -34.40
N ARG A 841 11.80 46.23 -33.83
CA ARG A 841 12.10 44.82 -34.08
C ARG A 841 11.88 44.00 -32.82
N ASP A 842 11.23 42.85 -32.97
CA ASP A 842 11.14 41.78 -31.98
C ASP A 842 12.03 40.62 -32.47
N PRO A 843 13.10 40.26 -31.74
CA PRO A 843 14.01 39.17 -32.11
C PRO A 843 13.46 37.77 -31.77
N PHE A 844 12.25 37.64 -31.21
CA PHE A 844 11.59 36.38 -30.86
C PHE A 844 12.38 35.45 -29.92
N GLN A 845 13.34 36.00 -29.16
CA GLN A 845 14.18 35.24 -28.25
C GLN A 845 13.95 35.68 -26.80
N SER A 846 13.78 34.73 -25.89
CA SER A 846 13.73 34.96 -24.44
C SER A 846 15.04 34.54 -23.78
N PHE A 847 15.53 35.34 -22.84
CA PHE A 847 16.76 35.10 -22.09
C PHE A 847 16.54 34.38 -20.77
N THR A 848 15.31 34.43 -20.25
CA THR A 848 14.94 33.80 -18.98
C THR A 848 13.65 33.01 -19.10
N TYR A 849 13.40 32.15 -18.11
CA TYR A 849 12.14 31.46 -17.89
C TYR A 849 11.45 32.13 -16.70
N GLU A 850 10.29 32.75 -16.93
CA GLU A 850 9.57 33.57 -15.96
C GLU A 850 8.17 32.97 -15.69
N PRO A 851 8.03 32.07 -14.71
CA PRO A 851 6.74 31.48 -14.36
C PRO A 851 5.92 32.45 -13.50
N TYR A 852 4.70 32.79 -13.93
CA TYR A 852 3.77 33.64 -13.18
C TYR A 852 2.81 32.82 -12.34
N ALA A 853 2.58 33.27 -11.11
CA ALA A 853 1.55 32.74 -10.22
C ALA A 853 0.80 33.88 -9.53
N LEU A 854 -0.44 33.61 -9.11
CA LEU A 854 -1.17 34.51 -8.23
C LEU A 854 -0.53 34.47 -6.85
N LEU A 855 -0.48 35.61 -6.17
CA LEU A 855 0.04 35.68 -4.81
C LEU A 855 -1.13 35.79 -3.83
N ILE A 856 -1.19 34.87 -2.86
CA ILE A 856 -2.30 34.77 -1.91
C ILE A 856 -1.77 35.04 -0.50
N ALA A 857 -2.52 35.78 0.31
CA ALA A 857 -2.09 36.14 1.65
C ALA A 857 -1.93 34.88 2.53
N THR A 858 -0.83 34.81 3.29
CA THR A 858 -0.46 33.65 4.13
C THR A 858 -1.42 33.39 5.28
N GLN A 859 -2.29 34.35 5.58
CA GLN A 859 -3.22 34.34 6.73
C GLN A 859 -4.43 33.44 6.48
N ASP A 860 -4.82 33.21 5.21
CA ASP A 860 -5.97 32.38 4.85
C ASP A 860 -5.57 31.22 3.92
N MET A 861 -5.13 30.12 4.53
CA MET A 861 -4.79 28.90 3.79
C MET A 861 -6.01 28.20 3.17
N ALA A 862 -7.23 28.51 3.62
CA ALA A 862 -8.44 27.99 2.97
C ALA A 862 -8.69 28.71 1.65
N LEU A 863 -8.50 30.03 1.60
CA LEU A 863 -8.49 30.81 0.36
C LEU A 863 -7.41 30.32 -0.60
N PHE A 864 -6.21 29.98 -0.11
CA PHE A 864 -5.17 29.37 -0.93
C PHE A 864 -5.61 28.05 -1.56
N ALA A 865 -6.15 27.12 -0.76
CA ALA A 865 -6.63 25.83 -1.24
C ALA A 865 -7.79 25.98 -2.25
N PHE A 866 -8.68 26.94 -2.00
CA PHE A 866 -9.77 27.30 -2.92
C PHE A 866 -9.22 27.79 -4.27
N VAL A 867 -8.34 28.79 -4.25
CA VAL A 867 -7.72 29.35 -5.47
C VAL A 867 -6.95 28.27 -6.24
N GLN A 868 -6.18 27.44 -5.53
CA GLN A 868 -5.45 26.33 -6.13
C GLN A 868 -6.38 25.32 -6.81
N HIS A 869 -7.47 24.91 -6.13
CA HIS A 869 -8.44 23.98 -6.69
C HIS A 869 -9.13 24.56 -7.95
N ARG A 870 -9.57 25.82 -7.89
CA ARG A 870 -10.21 26.51 -9.01
C ARG A 870 -9.29 26.68 -10.21
N ILE A 871 -8.00 26.92 -9.99
CA ILE A 871 -7.00 26.92 -11.08
C ILE A 871 -6.95 25.54 -11.74
N TYR A 872 -6.81 24.45 -10.98
CA TYR A 872 -6.81 23.12 -11.58
C TYR A 872 -8.11 22.81 -12.33
N GLU A 873 -9.25 23.19 -11.78
CA GLU A 873 -10.55 23.02 -12.43
C GLU A 873 -10.63 23.76 -13.78
N LEU A 874 -10.25 25.05 -13.81
CA LEU A 874 -10.28 25.87 -15.01
C LEU A 874 -9.34 25.35 -16.10
N PHE A 875 -8.14 24.91 -15.73
CA PHE A 875 -7.17 24.36 -16.69
C PHE A 875 -7.53 22.94 -17.14
N SER A 876 -8.26 22.18 -16.33
CA SER A 876 -8.81 20.87 -16.71
C SER A 876 -9.92 21.00 -17.77
N HIS A 877 -10.58 22.16 -17.83
CA HIS A 877 -11.38 22.57 -18.99
C HIS A 877 -10.51 23.12 -20.12
N ARG A 878 -9.79 22.22 -20.80
CA ARG A 878 -8.83 22.56 -21.85
C ARG A 878 -9.36 23.56 -22.88
N ALA A 879 -10.57 23.36 -23.40
CA ALA A 879 -11.16 24.29 -24.38
C ALA A 879 -11.40 25.69 -23.80
N GLY A 880 -11.78 25.80 -22.52
CA GLY A 880 -11.98 27.06 -21.82
C GLY A 880 -10.67 27.77 -21.52
N ALA A 881 -9.67 27.04 -21.03
CA ALA A 881 -8.34 27.58 -20.77
C ALA A 881 -7.65 28.06 -22.07
N GLU A 882 -7.72 27.26 -23.14
CA GLU A 882 -7.21 27.65 -24.46
C GLU A 882 -7.97 28.85 -25.02
N ALA A 883 -9.30 28.89 -24.90
CA ALA A 883 -10.09 30.04 -25.32
C ALA A 883 -9.71 31.32 -24.55
N LEU A 884 -9.47 31.22 -23.23
CA LEU A 884 -8.99 32.33 -22.41
C LEU A 884 -7.61 32.83 -22.89
N PHE A 885 -6.69 31.93 -23.22
CA PHE A 885 -5.40 32.32 -23.81
C PHE A 885 -5.57 33.01 -25.16
N TYR A 886 -6.26 32.40 -26.12
CA TYR A 886 -6.40 32.95 -27.47
C TYR A 886 -7.24 34.24 -27.51
N LYS A 887 -8.09 34.48 -26.52
CA LYS A 887 -8.77 35.77 -26.36
C LYS A 887 -7.79 36.92 -26.16
N TRP A 888 -6.78 36.72 -25.32
CA TRP A 888 -5.80 37.74 -24.95
C TRP A 888 -4.52 37.70 -25.80
N PHE A 889 -4.26 36.59 -26.48
CA PHE A 889 -3.10 36.35 -27.34
C PHE A 889 -3.49 35.82 -28.74
N PRO A 890 -4.35 36.52 -29.51
CA PRO A 890 -5.00 35.97 -30.71
C PRO A 890 -4.07 35.67 -31.90
N GLN A 891 -2.86 36.23 -31.89
CA GLN A 891 -1.86 36.05 -32.95
C GLN A 891 -0.64 35.26 -32.47
N GLN A 892 -0.70 34.67 -31.27
CA GLN A 892 0.41 33.93 -30.69
C GLN A 892 0.03 32.47 -30.51
N THR A 893 0.98 31.58 -30.72
CA THR A 893 0.91 30.20 -30.26
C THR A 893 1.51 30.13 -28.86
N MET A 894 0.98 29.26 -28.00
CA MET A 894 1.62 28.99 -26.71
C MET A 894 3.06 28.54 -26.93
N SER A 895 3.99 29.05 -26.11
CA SER A 895 5.34 28.51 -26.07
C SER A 895 5.27 27.06 -25.57
N GLU A 896 6.27 26.23 -25.91
CA GLU A 896 6.32 24.85 -25.45
C GLU A 896 6.20 24.75 -23.91
N PRO A 897 6.94 25.54 -23.10
CA PRO A 897 6.76 25.50 -21.64
C PRO A 897 5.36 25.92 -21.17
N LEU A 898 4.71 26.86 -21.86
CA LEU A 898 3.35 27.28 -21.54
C LEU A 898 2.32 26.18 -21.88
N ALA A 899 2.50 25.49 -23.00
CA ALA A 899 1.65 24.36 -23.36
C ALA A 899 1.79 23.18 -22.38
N TRP A 900 3.02 22.89 -21.93
CA TRP A 900 3.26 21.91 -20.87
C TRP A 900 2.61 22.32 -19.56
N LEU A 901 2.67 23.60 -19.19
CA LEU A 901 1.99 24.11 -18.01
C LEU A 901 0.48 23.86 -18.07
N PHE A 902 -0.16 24.14 -19.21
CA PHE A 902 -1.59 23.91 -19.38
C PHE A 902 -1.96 22.43 -19.15
N ASN A 903 -1.14 21.51 -19.65
CA ASN A 903 -1.32 20.07 -19.42
C ASN A 903 -1.03 19.65 -17.97
N LEU A 904 -0.05 20.27 -17.31
CA LEU A 904 0.28 19.98 -15.91
C LEU A 904 -0.79 20.46 -14.93
N ASN A 905 -1.50 21.54 -15.27
CA ASN A 905 -2.61 22.04 -14.47
C ASN A 905 -3.95 21.34 -14.81
N SER A 906 -4.05 20.59 -15.91
CA SER A 906 -5.27 19.86 -16.31
C SER A 906 -5.36 18.49 -15.62
N VAL A 907 -5.52 18.49 -14.30
CA VAL A 907 -5.45 17.28 -13.45
C VAL A 907 -6.81 16.71 -13.03
N MET A 908 -7.92 17.39 -13.34
CA MET A 908 -9.27 16.96 -12.98
C MET A 908 -10.01 16.35 -14.18
N ASP A 909 -10.76 15.28 -13.96
CA ASP A 909 -11.66 14.72 -14.97
C ASP A 909 -12.84 15.67 -15.21
N GLN A 910 -13.32 15.77 -16.45
CA GLN A 910 -14.43 16.67 -16.83
C GLN A 910 -15.72 16.44 -16.01
N GLU A 911 -15.92 15.25 -15.44
CA GLU A 911 -17.08 14.91 -14.61
C GLU A 911 -16.95 15.37 -13.14
N GLN A 912 -15.75 15.78 -12.70
CA GLN A 912 -15.45 16.24 -11.32
C GLN A 912 -15.46 17.77 -11.19
N VAL A 913 -15.76 18.48 -12.26
CA VAL A 913 -15.76 19.94 -12.30
C VAL A 913 -17.01 20.48 -11.62
N ILE A 914 -16.82 21.36 -10.63
CA ILE A 914 -17.87 21.95 -9.80
C ILE A 914 -18.73 22.93 -10.61
N SER A 915 -18.14 23.70 -11.52
CA SER A 915 -18.92 24.47 -12.48
C SER A 915 -19.43 23.53 -13.57
N GLY A 916 -20.72 23.17 -13.56
CA GLY A 916 -21.32 22.36 -14.63
C GLY A 916 -20.95 22.86 -16.04
N LYS A 917 -21.07 21.98 -17.05
CA LYS A 917 -20.62 22.16 -18.44
C LYS A 917 -20.71 23.63 -18.93
N LYS A 918 -19.61 24.40 -18.83
CA LYS A 918 -19.53 25.75 -19.40
C LYS A 918 -19.34 25.64 -20.91
N GLU A 919 -20.30 26.14 -21.68
CA GLU A 919 -20.15 26.30 -23.13
C GLU A 919 -19.25 27.50 -23.40
N PHE A 920 -18.00 27.24 -23.76
CA PHE A 920 -17.11 28.27 -24.28
C PHE A 920 -17.39 28.48 -25.78
N PRO A 921 -17.39 29.73 -26.29
CA PRO A 921 -17.55 29.97 -27.71
C PRO A 921 -16.45 29.23 -28.49
N ASN A 922 -16.85 28.43 -29.48
CA ASN A 922 -15.93 27.69 -30.35
C ASN A 922 -14.98 28.66 -31.08
N VAL A 923 -13.78 28.86 -30.52
CA VAL A 923 -12.70 29.56 -31.22
C VAL A 923 -12.15 28.58 -32.26
N LYS A 924 -12.56 28.74 -33.52
CA LYS A 924 -11.93 28.01 -34.64
C LYS A 924 -10.45 28.38 -34.65
N GLN A 925 -9.58 27.39 -34.41
CA GLN A 925 -8.15 27.52 -34.70
C GLN A 925 -8.02 27.94 -36.17
N ARG A 926 -7.53 29.16 -36.41
CA ARG A 926 -7.05 29.53 -37.75
C ARG A 926 -5.77 28.75 -37.97
N HIS A 927 -5.87 27.61 -38.64
CA HIS A 927 -4.73 27.03 -39.33
C HIS A 927 -4.24 28.07 -40.33
N THR A 928 -3.11 28.72 -40.01
CA THR A 928 -2.37 29.50 -41.01
C THR A 928 -1.66 28.54 -41.98
N PRO A 929 -1.59 28.89 -43.27
CA PRO A 929 -1.04 28.05 -44.34
C PRO A 929 0.45 27.76 -44.21
#